data_AF-A0AA51R6V3-F1
#
_entry.id   AF-A0AA51R6V3-F1
#
_cell.length_a   1.000
_cell.length_b   1.000
_cell.length_c   1.000
_cell.angle_alpha   90.00
_cell.angle_beta   90.00
_cell.angle_gamma   90.00
#
_symmetry.space_group_name_H-M   'P 1'
#
loop_
_entity.id
_entity.type
_entity.pdbx_description
1 polymer ?
#
loop_
_entity_poly.entity_id
_entity_poly.type
_entity_poly.pdbx_seq_one_letter_code
_entity_poly.pdbx_strand_id
1 'polypeptide(L)'
;MSTKRTILILIISLAFFALEDIYAQKNMDDSASYFINIANENWHNDLALSHNAAQQAFELIPRIEDIKIKADAYVQYGISFYTKLEYDSALSYYQKAVNLLKANEYDYSQYVSYLAAVLAKKGHFKDVFDLIEKEQYSLNENETAFYEFLLIKLSAAIKIGYTDHALKLINQLQQNGNIATEKLLLRFKSLQGQYYQLIASYKKSDSIFNKLAFYYKSTDNKMDLAETYLFLAKNAMEVSNYKESSKFLIKAQSIYEELNYEYGIALINLETGTLLSWMQRYNEASDYIFKALKVFDNNQNLNELQIAYYELGWIFYSLELEKRAKKYLDQSLEIAREIQNYRFLGSQHNAYGSLYTDLEIFDSAIFHFDSAIYYEELTKNIKQISAAKFNKAVVLEKIGQDYKAIKLYRESYKVDSTLRNYAGLIEGEWVLGEYFMKKDQNDSALYYFNLGEKHAINLGEKYFLLKIYEAKANLYSKTNNFKLSTDYFQKALKTQKELSEETKTLELATLETSYDLKNKEKELTLLNLQKENNEKTIALKNRTIASQRNTLIVLAVGFILLLVISYIIFRYLKIRTKTNHKLRELNNEIQEKQEEIMAQSEELQEANQYVTELNEKLENRVKDRTLALENALSELDHFFYRASHDFRGPLTTLMGLVGISKGYDLPEEGRTLFNQVNITVQKLDGLVKKLQAVSFLGDFENLKAPTSINLKDQIHKITDEVVKRKSFDRTDYQYDVKVYATDDKVIFYPVLLEICLSNLVENSLIFNYTKSIKIRISAEVKNEELILSVADNGIGISEDMKHEIFNMFKRTSQISSGNGLGLYIVKKATEILNGDIKLKSKQKEGSTFTITFPLSGITEIAKKYQDKVYSSS
;
A
#
# COMPACT_ATOMS: atom_id res chain seq x y z
N MET A 1 45.17 44.60 -31.49
CA MET A 1 44.88 43.39 -32.30
C MET A 1 44.82 42.09 -31.48
N SER A 2 45.38 41.99 -30.27
CA SER A 2 45.42 40.71 -29.52
C SER A 2 44.06 40.30 -28.91
N THR A 3 43.25 41.22 -28.40
CA THR A 3 42.00 40.89 -27.69
C THR A 3 40.91 40.31 -28.60
N LYS A 4 40.82 40.76 -29.87
CA LYS A 4 39.87 40.20 -30.85
C LYS A 4 40.26 38.78 -31.31
N ARG A 5 41.55 38.44 -31.33
CA ARG A 5 42.02 37.09 -31.66
C ARG A 5 41.71 36.09 -30.53
N THR A 6 41.86 36.49 -29.28
CA THR A 6 41.55 35.63 -28.13
C THR A 6 40.06 35.31 -28.04
N ILE A 7 39.18 36.30 -28.28
CA ILE A 7 37.72 36.08 -28.29
C ILE A 7 37.30 35.16 -29.46
N LEU A 8 37.90 35.34 -30.64
CA LEU A 8 37.62 34.48 -31.80
C LEU A 8 38.06 33.03 -31.57
N ILE A 9 39.22 32.81 -30.93
CA ILE A 9 39.70 31.46 -30.58
C ILE A 9 38.76 30.83 -29.54
N LEU A 10 38.27 31.59 -28.55
CA LEU A 10 37.34 31.08 -27.55
C LEU A 10 35.98 30.68 -28.17
N ILE A 11 35.46 31.49 -29.11
CA ILE A 11 34.22 31.19 -29.83
C ILE A 11 34.39 29.96 -30.73
N ILE A 12 35.54 29.83 -31.42
CA ILE A 12 35.83 28.65 -32.25
C ILE A 12 35.99 27.40 -31.39
N SER A 13 36.65 27.48 -30.24
CA SER A 13 36.76 26.35 -29.30
C SER A 13 35.41 25.96 -28.71
N LEU A 14 34.56 26.91 -28.32
CA LEU A 14 33.19 26.63 -27.86
C LEU A 14 32.31 26.04 -28.96
N ALA A 15 32.45 26.51 -30.20
CA ALA A 15 31.74 25.94 -31.35
C ALA A 15 32.24 24.53 -31.70
N PHE A 16 33.53 24.25 -31.53
CA PHE A 16 34.11 22.91 -31.75
C PHE A 16 33.66 21.91 -30.69
N PHE A 17 33.63 22.31 -29.41
CA PHE A 17 33.06 21.48 -28.34
C PHE A 17 31.56 21.24 -28.53
N ALA A 18 30.80 22.26 -28.94
CA ALA A 18 29.38 22.08 -29.27
C ALA A 18 29.17 21.14 -30.48
N LEU A 19 30.05 21.19 -31.49
CA LEU A 19 30.01 20.28 -32.63
C LEU A 19 30.41 18.85 -32.26
N GLU A 20 31.38 18.64 -31.38
CA GLU A 20 31.76 17.32 -30.85
C GLU A 20 30.64 16.71 -29.99
N ASP A 21 30.00 17.50 -29.12
CA ASP A 21 28.84 17.04 -28.32
C ASP A 21 27.66 16.66 -29.24
N ILE A 22 27.33 17.49 -30.25
CA ILE A 22 26.28 17.18 -31.23
C ILE A 22 26.62 15.91 -32.03
N TYR A 23 27.90 15.69 -32.40
CA TYR A 23 28.32 14.47 -33.10
C TYR A 23 28.26 13.23 -32.20
N ALA A 24 28.69 13.34 -30.94
CA ALA A 24 28.61 12.27 -29.97
C ALA A 24 27.15 11.92 -29.61
N GLN A 25 26.26 12.91 -29.58
CA GLN A 25 24.82 12.76 -29.36
C GLN A 25 24.13 12.07 -30.53
N LYS A 26 24.37 12.54 -31.75
CA LYS A 26 23.83 11.91 -32.97
C LYS A 26 24.24 10.44 -33.07
N ASN A 27 25.47 10.11 -32.66
CA ASN A 27 25.94 8.73 -32.59
C ASN A 27 25.14 7.86 -31.59
N MET A 28 24.58 8.43 -30.52
CA MET A 28 23.80 7.67 -29.52
C MET A 28 22.37 7.37 -30.01
N ASP A 29 21.72 8.36 -30.64
CA ASP A 29 20.40 8.17 -31.28
C ASP A 29 20.49 7.13 -32.42
N ASP A 30 21.55 7.20 -33.24
CA ASP A 30 21.82 6.22 -34.30
C ASP A 30 22.11 4.81 -33.71
N SER A 31 22.86 4.72 -32.61
CA SER A 31 23.13 3.44 -31.93
C SER A 31 21.88 2.82 -31.31
N ALA A 32 21.03 3.64 -30.66
CA ALA A 32 19.77 3.16 -30.12
C ALA A 32 18.83 2.68 -31.23
N SER A 33 18.73 3.43 -32.33
CA SER A 33 17.95 3.05 -33.51
C SER A 33 18.43 1.73 -34.12
N TYR A 34 19.74 1.53 -34.20
CA TYR A 34 20.33 0.27 -34.65
C TYR A 34 19.88 -0.92 -33.79
N PHE A 35 19.94 -0.81 -32.46
CA PHE A 35 19.49 -1.87 -31.56
C PHE A 35 17.97 -2.08 -31.58
N ILE A 36 17.19 -1.02 -31.71
CA ILE A 36 15.73 -1.10 -31.88
C ILE A 36 15.39 -1.90 -33.15
N ASN A 37 16.09 -1.65 -34.26
CA ASN A 37 15.88 -2.38 -35.51
C ASN A 37 16.26 -3.86 -35.37
N ILE A 38 17.39 -4.18 -34.72
CA ILE A 38 17.75 -5.57 -34.42
C ILE A 38 16.66 -6.24 -33.58
N ALA A 39 16.18 -5.58 -32.53
CA ALA A 39 15.11 -6.13 -31.69
C ALA A 39 13.84 -6.42 -32.50
N ASN A 40 13.44 -5.48 -33.37
CA ASN A 40 12.27 -5.59 -34.24
C ASN A 40 12.39 -6.66 -35.33
N GLU A 41 13.57 -6.87 -35.89
CA GLU A 41 13.80 -7.88 -36.92
C GLU A 41 13.87 -9.30 -36.34
N ASN A 42 14.30 -9.43 -35.08
CA ASN A 42 14.62 -10.73 -34.50
C ASN A 42 13.56 -11.30 -33.56
N TRP A 43 12.58 -10.53 -33.06
CA TRP A 43 11.61 -11.07 -32.07
C TRP A 43 10.76 -12.24 -32.59
N HIS A 44 10.67 -12.43 -33.91
CA HIS A 44 9.98 -13.56 -34.54
C HIS A 44 10.84 -14.84 -34.69
N ASN A 45 12.17 -14.69 -34.64
CA ASN A 45 13.13 -15.70 -35.11
C ASN A 45 14.24 -16.04 -34.12
N ASP A 46 14.66 -15.06 -33.31
CA ASP A 46 15.65 -15.18 -32.26
C ASP A 46 15.28 -14.24 -31.09
N LEU A 47 14.53 -14.79 -30.13
CA LEU A 47 14.09 -14.04 -28.95
C LEU A 47 15.28 -13.60 -28.08
N ALA A 48 16.35 -14.37 -28.00
CA ALA A 48 17.50 -14.04 -27.16
C ALA A 48 18.25 -12.82 -27.73
N LEU A 49 18.49 -12.81 -29.04
CA LEU A 49 19.06 -11.66 -29.73
C LEU A 49 18.15 -10.44 -29.63
N SER A 50 16.85 -10.62 -29.83
CA SER A 50 15.86 -9.54 -29.71
C SER A 50 15.85 -8.92 -28.32
N HIS A 51 15.82 -9.73 -27.26
CA HIS A 51 15.86 -9.27 -25.86
C HIS A 51 17.15 -8.53 -25.53
N ASN A 52 18.29 -9.04 -26.00
CA ASN A 52 19.58 -8.40 -25.77
C ASN A 52 19.64 -7.03 -26.45
N ALA A 53 19.25 -6.95 -27.73
CA ALA A 53 19.20 -5.68 -28.45
C ALA A 53 18.22 -4.68 -27.81
N ALA A 54 17.03 -5.13 -27.40
CA ALA A 54 16.08 -4.29 -26.68
C ALA A 54 16.64 -3.76 -25.34
N GLN A 55 17.39 -4.59 -24.61
CA GLN A 55 18.08 -4.16 -23.38
C GLN A 55 19.16 -3.11 -23.68
N GLN A 56 19.97 -3.31 -24.73
CA GLN A 56 21.01 -2.35 -25.11
C GLN A 56 20.39 -1.00 -25.54
N ALA A 57 19.30 -1.03 -26.31
CA ALA A 57 18.55 0.19 -26.64
C ALA A 57 18.01 0.89 -25.38
N PHE A 58 17.50 0.12 -24.41
CA PHE A 58 16.99 0.65 -23.15
C PHE A 58 18.08 1.30 -22.28
N GLU A 59 19.26 0.69 -22.19
CA GLU A 59 20.40 1.22 -21.42
C GLU A 59 20.91 2.57 -21.97
N LEU A 60 20.67 2.84 -23.25
CA LEU A 60 21.04 4.11 -23.89
C LEU A 60 20.04 5.25 -23.60
N ILE A 61 18.82 4.98 -23.11
CA ILE A 61 17.76 5.99 -22.91
C ILE A 61 18.21 7.28 -22.22
N PRO A 62 19.04 7.27 -21.15
CA PRO A 62 19.49 8.51 -20.49
C PRO A 62 20.29 9.44 -21.41
N ARG A 63 20.81 8.94 -22.54
CA ARG A 63 21.69 9.64 -23.49
C ARG A 63 21.06 9.90 -24.85
N ILE A 64 19.90 9.32 -25.13
CA ILE A 64 19.11 9.60 -26.34
C ILE A 64 18.55 11.03 -26.21
N GLU A 65 18.45 11.80 -27.28
CA GLU A 65 17.72 13.08 -27.26
C GLU A 65 16.37 12.96 -27.97
N ASP A 66 16.33 12.24 -29.10
CA ASP A 66 15.09 12.01 -29.85
C ASP A 66 14.03 11.29 -29.01
N ILE A 67 12.89 11.96 -28.83
CA ILE A 67 11.77 11.51 -27.99
C ILE A 67 11.13 10.24 -28.56
N LYS A 68 11.05 10.11 -29.89
CA LYS A 68 10.47 8.94 -30.56
C LYS A 68 11.38 7.73 -30.41
N ILE A 69 12.70 7.89 -30.57
CA ILE A 69 13.67 6.81 -30.35
C ILE A 69 13.62 6.33 -28.89
N LYS A 70 13.47 7.25 -27.91
CA LYS A 70 13.25 6.85 -26.50
C LYS A 70 11.97 6.04 -26.30
N ALA A 71 10.88 6.47 -26.92
CA ALA A 71 9.61 5.76 -26.83
C ALA A 71 9.71 4.36 -27.45
N ASP A 72 10.37 4.23 -28.60
CA ASP A 72 10.63 2.96 -29.28
C ASP A 72 11.52 2.04 -28.44
N ALA A 73 12.57 2.57 -27.79
CA ALA A 73 13.40 1.80 -26.86
C ALA A 73 12.57 1.26 -25.67
N TYR A 74 11.69 2.08 -25.08
CA TYR A 74 10.76 1.61 -24.05
C TYR A 74 9.84 0.50 -24.57
N VAL A 75 9.29 0.64 -25.78
CA VAL A 75 8.43 -0.39 -26.38
C VAL A 75 9.19 -1.69 -26.61
N GLN A 76 10.38 -1.66 -27.22
CA GLN A 76 11.15 -2.89 -27.47
C GLN A 76 11.50 -3.61 -26.18
N TYR A 77 11.86 -2.86 -25.15
CA TYR A 77 12.10 -3.43 -23.83
C TYR A 77 10.81 -4.01 -23.23
N GLY A 78 9.68 -3.31 -23.39
CA GLY A 78 8.35 -3.84 -23.05
C GLY A 78 7.99 -5.13 -23.79
N ILE A 79 8.31 -5.26 -25.09
CA ILE A 79 8.11 -6.49 -25.88
C ILE A 79 8.91 -7.66 -25.31
N SER A 80 10.11 -7.40 -24.77
CA SER A 80 10.92 -8.42 -24.11
C SER A 80 10.21 -8.98 -22.87
N PHE A 81 9.57 -8.12 -22.07
CA PHE A 81 8.74 -8.56 -20.95
C PHE A 81 7.45 -9.25 -21.41
N TYR A 82 6.81 -8.74 -22.45
CA TYR A 82 5.60 -9.34 -23.02
C TYR A 82 5.84 -10.78 -23.49
N THR A 83 6.96 -11.03 -24.18
CA THR A 83 7.34 -12.37 -24.66
C THR A 83 7.81 -13.30 -23.54
N LYS A 84 8.28 -12.74 -22.41
CA LYS A 84 8.55 -13.45 -21.15
C LYS A 84 7.32 -13.56 -20.23
N LEU A 85 6.15 -13.11 -20.69
CA LEU A 85 4.88 -13.19 -19.98
C LEU A 85 4.80 -12.32 -18.71
N GLU A 86 5.73 -11.38 -18.56
CA GLU A 86 5.76 -10.36 -17.51
C GLU A 86 4.89 -9.16 -17.92
N TYR A 87 3.59 -9.38 -18.05
CA TYR A 87 2.67 -8.41 -18.65
C TYR A 87 2.57 -7.08 -17.90
N ASP A 88 2.69 -7.07 -16.57
CA ASP A 88 2.64 -5.83 -15.78
C ASP A 88 3.89 -4.97 -16.03
N SER A 89 5.06 -5.61 -16.19
CA SER A 89 6.30 -4.94 -16.62
C SER A 89 6.13 -4.38 -18.03
N ALA A 90 5.62 -5.19 -18.97
CA ALA A 90 5.37 -4.74 -20.34
C ALA A 90 4.44 -3.53 -20.38
N LEU A 91 3.31 -3.58 -19.65
CA LEU A 91 2.34 -2.49 -19.54
C LEU A 91 2.97 -1.21 -18.97
N SER A 92 3.82 -1.34 -17.94
CA SER A 92 4.57 -0.21 -17.36
C SER A 92 5.46 0.49 -18.38
N TYR A 93 6.20 -0.29 -19.19
CA TYR A 93 7.07 0.29 -20.22
C TYR A 93 6.30 0.89 -21.40
N TYR A 94 5.22 0.25 -21.85
CA TYR A 94 4.34 0.83 -22.86
C TYR A 94 3.69 2.12 -22.37
N GLN A 95 3.25 2.19 -21.11
CA GLN A 95 2.70 3.40 -20.54
C GLN A 95 3.75 4.52 -20.43
N LYS A 96 5.01 4.20 -20.14
CA LYS A 96 6.10 5.19 -20.17
C LYS A 96 6.29 5.76 -21.57
N ALA A 97 6.27 4.93 -22.61
CA ALA A 97 6.36 5.38 -24.00
C ALA A 97 5.19 6.31 -24.37
N VAL A 98 3.95 5.90 -24.06
CA VAL A 98 2.75 6.72 -24.32
C VAL A 98 2.80 8.05 -23.56
N ASN A 99 3.13 8.03 -22.27
CA ASN A 99 3.20 9.25 -21.46
C ASN A 99 4.30 10.19 -21.95
N LEU A 100 5.45 9.65 -22.36
CA LEU A 100 6.56 10.42 -22.88
C LEU A 100 6.16 11.17 -24.16
N LEU A 101 5.55 10.47 -25.12
CA LEU A 101 5.11 11.08 -26.38
C LEU A 101 4.00 12.11 -26.14
N LYS A 102 3.02 11.77 -25.30
CA LYS A 102 1.90 12.64 -24.95
C LYS A 102 2.35 13.93 -24.26
N ALA A 103 3.33 13.85 -23.35
CA ALA A 103 3.87 15.02 -22.66
C ALA A 103 4.64 15.98 -23.57
N ASN A 104 5.06 15.51 -24.76
CA ASN A 104 5.80 16.29 -25.74
C ASN A 104 5.02 16.53 -27.03
N GLU A 105 3.69 16.31 -27.01
CA GLU A 105 2.79 16.56 -28.16
C GLU A 105 3.13 15.75 -29.43
N TYR A 106 3.77 14.58 -29.29
CA TYR A 106 3.98 13.63 -30.38
C TYR A 106 2.77 12.70 -30.54
N ASP A 107 2.54 12.21 -31.77
CA ASP A 107 1.57 11.14 -32.03
C ASP A 107 1.99 9.86 -31.29
N TYR A 108 1.15 9.44 -30.35
CA TYR A 108 1.34 8.25 -29.52
C TYR A 108 0.37 7.12 -29.88
N SER A 109 -0.44 7.30 -30.94
CA SER A 109 -1.54 6.42 -31.28
C SER A 109 -1.09 4.97 -31.47
N GLN A 110 -0.04 4.74 -32.24
CA GLN A 110 0.54 3.40 -32.45
C GLN A 110 0.95 2.73 -31.12
N TYR A 111 1.40 3.50 -30.13
CA TYR A 111 1.91 2.96 -28.87
C TYR A 111 0.79 2.44 -27.95
N VAL A 112 -0.43 2.97 -28.10
CA VAL A 112 -1.61 2.46 -27.38
C VAL A 112 -1.98 1.06 -27.88
N SER A 113 -1.56 0.65 -29.09
CA SER A 113 -1.86 -0.68 -29.64
C SER A 113 -1.13 -1.78 -28.85
N TYR A 114 0.06 -1.49 -28.30
CA TYR A 114 0.77 -2.40 -27.41
C TYR A 114 0.07 -2.57 -26.06
N LEU A 115 -0.47 -1.49 -25.48
CA LEU A 115 -1.28 -1.55 -24.26
C LEU A 115 -2.52 -2.43 -24.49
N ALA A 116 -3.23 -2.21 -25.59
CA ALA A 116 -4.39 -2.99 -25.96
C ALA A 116 -4.03 -4.48 -26.21
N ALA A 117 -2.86 -4.76 -26.80
CA ALA A 117 -2.38 -6.12 -26.98
C ALA A 117 -2.14 -6.84 -25.65
N VAL A 118 -1.57 -6.17 -24.64
CA VAL A 118 -1.38 -6.73 -23.29
C VAL A 118 -2.73 -7.04 -22.64
N LEU A 119 -3.67 -6.08 -22.67
CA LEU A 119 -5.02 -6.27 -22.10
C LEU A 119 -5.74 -7.46 -22.77
N ALA A 120 -5.68 -7.54 -24.11
CA ALA A 120 -6.23 -8.66 -24.87
C ALA A 120 -5.55 -10.00 -24.53
N LYS A 121 -4.27 -9.98 -24.16
CA LYS A 121 -3.52 -11.18 -23.78
C LYS A 121 -3.87 -11.67 -22.38
N LYS A 122 -4.11 -10.75 -21.44
CA LYS A 122 -4.60 -11.04 -20.08
C LYS A 122 -6.07 -11.45 -20.04
N GLY A 123 -6.84 -11.19 -21.12
CA GLY A 123 -8.26 -11.50 -21.22
C GLY A 123 -9.20 -10.34 -20.90
N HIS A 124 -8.67 -9.14 -20.70
CA HIS A 124 -9.43 -7.91 -20.44
C HIS A 124 -10.00 -7.32 -21.74
N PHE A 125 -10.81 -8.09 -22.47
CA PHE A 125 -11.31 -7.70 -23.79
C PHE A 125 -12.21 -6.47 -23.75
N LYS A 126 -12.97 -6.26 -22.68
CA LYS A 126 -13.79 -5.06 -22.52
C LYS A 126 -12.91 -3.80 -22.43
N ASP A 127 -11.86 -3.86 -21.61
CA ASP A 127 -10.92 -2.76 -21.45
C ASP A 127 -10.21 -2.43 -22.77
N VAL A 128 -10.01 -3.44 -23.64
CA VAL A 128 -9.53 -3.22 -25.02
C VAL A 128 -10.53 -2.39 -25.82
N PHE A 129 -11.82 -2.70 -25.79
CA PHE A 129 -12.81 -1.88 -26.50
C PHE A 129 -12.87 -0.46 -25.94
N ASP A 130 -12.95 -0.32 -24.63
CA ASP A 130 -13.05 0.98 -23.93
C ASP A 130 -11.81 1.86 -24.20
N LEU A 131 -10.60 1.27 -24.14
CA LEU A 131 -9.34 1.97 -24.43
C LEU A 131 -9.33 2.50 -25.87
N ILE A 132 -9.77 1.68 -26.83
CA ILE A 132 -9.72 2.04 -28.24
C ILE A 132 -10.81 3.06 -28.62
N GLU A 133 -12.00 2.96 -28.00
CA GLU A 133 -13.04 3.99 -28.18
C GLU A 133 -12.59 5.34 -27.62
N LYS A 134 -11.93 5.36 -26.46
CA LYS A 134 -11.41 6.59 -25.85
C LYS A 134 -10.39 7.31 -26.73
N GLU A 135 -9.52 6.56 -27.40
CA GLU A 135 -8.45 7.14 -28.25
C GLU A 135 -8.88 7.28 -29.73
N GLN A 136 -10.16 7.05 -30.07
CA GLN A 136 -10.64 7.04 -31.46
C GLN A 136 -10.38 8.34 -32.25
N TYR A 137 -10.35 9.49 -31.58
CA TYR A 137 -10.11 10.79 -32.25
C TYR A 137 -8.66 10.99 -32.68
N SER A 138 -7.67 10.63 -31.85
CA SER A 138 -6.24 10.72 -32.23
C SER A 138 -5.88 9.70 -33.32
N LEU A 139 -6.67 8.63 -33.42
CA LEU A 139 -6.40 7.51 -34.32
C LEU A 139 -6.73 7.73 -35.78
N ASN A 140 -7.64 8.64 -36.11
CA ASN A 140 -8.03 8.89 -37.49
C ASN A 140 -6.96 9.63 -38.31
N GLU A 141 -5.93 10.19 -37.66
CA GLU A 141 -4.85 10.92 -38.33
C GLU A 141 -3.68 10.01 -38.76
N ASN A 142 -3.56 8.80 -38.19
CA ASN A 142 -2.49 7.84 -38.49
C ASN A 142 -3.07 6.51 -39.02
N GLU A 143 -2.96 6.30 -40.33
CA GLU A 143 -3.54 5.15 -41.02
C GLU A 143 -3.02 3.80 -40.50
N THR A 144 -1.71 3.68 -40.23
CA THR A 144 -1.12 2.44 -39.71
C THR A 144 -1.64 2.11 -38.32
N ALA A 145 -1.68 3.11 -37.43
CA ALA A 145 -2.23 2.95 -36.08
C ALA A 145 -3.70 2.52 -36.18
N PHE A 146 -4.50 3.23 -36.97
CA PHE A 146 -5.91 2.90 -37.19
C PHE A 146 -6.13 1.42 -37.55
N TYR A 147 -5.37 0.87 -38.50
CA TYR A 147 -5.46 -0.55 -38.87
C TYR A 147 -5.02 -1.48 -37.74
N GLU A 148 -3.94 -1.18 -37.01
CA GLU A 148 -3.52 -1.98 -35.84
C GLU A 148 -4.65 -2.12 -34.82
N PHE A 149 -5.36 -1.03 -34.53
CA PHE A 149 -6.48 -1.06 -33.59
C PHE A 149 -7.67 -1.85 -34.08
N LEU A 150 -8.05 -1.69 -35.35
CA LEU A 150 -9.10 -2.51 -35.94
C LEU A 150 -8.78 -4.01 -35.87
N LEU A 151 -7.51 -4.38 -36.08
CA LEU A 151 -7.05 -5.76 -35.95
C LEU A 151 -7.06 -6.26 -34.50
N ILE A 152 -6.72 -5.41 -33.53
CA ILE A 152 -6.82 -5.76 -32.10
C ILE A 152 -8.29 -5.94 -31.69
N LYS A 153 -9.18 -5.02 -32.10
CA LYS A 153 -10.64 -5.16 -31.91
C LYS A 153 -11.17 -6.44 -32.54
N LEU A 154 -10.74 -6.75 -33.76
CA LEU A 154 -11.12 -7.97 -34.45
C LEU A 154 -10.65 -9.21 -33.70
N SER A 155 -9.40 -9.23 -33.23
CA SER A 155 -8.85 -10.32 -32.43
C SER A 155 -9.62 -10.51 -31.12
N ALA A 156 -9.91 -9.43 -30.39
CA ALA A 156 -10.72 -9.47 -29.18
C ALA A 156 -12.12 -10.02 -29.47
N ALA A 157 -12.81 -9.50 -30.49
CA ALA A 157 -14.14 -9.94 -30.89
C ALA A 157 -14.19 -11.43 -31.26
N ILE A 158 -13.18 -11.94 -31.99
CA ILE A 158 -13.07 -13.37 -32.32
C ILE A 158 -12.89 -14.21 -31.03
N LYS A 159 -12.01 -13.79 -30.12
CA LYS A 159 -11.72 -14.55 -28.89
C LYS A 159 -12.93 -14.70 -27.97
N ILE A 160 -13.74 -13.65 -27.82
CA ILE A 160 -14.95 -13.67 -26.98
C ILE A 160 -16.20 -14.19 -27.70
N GLY A 161 -16.11 -14.48 -29.01
CA GLY A 161 -17.24 -14.99 -29.80
C GLY A 161 -18.24 -13.93 -30.28
N TYR A 162 -17.85 -12.66 -30.42
CA TYR A 162 -18.70 -11.58 -30.96
C TYR A 162 -18.71 -11.63 -32.49
N THR A 163 -19.25 -12.71 -33.04
CA THR A 163 -19.13 -13.05 -34.46
C THR A 163 -19.68 -11.96 -35.39
N ASP A 164 -20.82 -11.35 -35.06
CA ASP A 164 -21.36 -10.24 -35.86
C ASP A 164 -20.47 -8.99 -35.86
N HIS A 165 -19.88 -8.66 -34.71
CA HIS A 165 -18.96 -7.54 -34.60
C HIS A 165 -17.66 -7.84 -35.37
N ALA A 166 -17.11 -9.05 -35.21
CA ALA A 166 -15.94 -9.50 -35.96
C ALA A 166 -16.19 -9.43 -37.48
N LEU A 167 -17.36 -9.86 -37.96
CA LEU A 167 -17.71 -9.77 -39.38
C LEU A 167 -17.80 -8.34 -39.88
N LYS A 168 -18.40 -7.42 -39.10
CA LYS A 168 -18.42 -5.98 -39.43
C LYS A 168 -17.01 -5.41 -39.57
N LEU A 169 -16.12 -5.73 -38.63
CA LEU A 169 -14.71 -5.31 -38.66
C LEU A 169 -13.97 -5.90 -39.87
N ILE A 170 -14.21 -7.17 -40.20
CA ILE A 170 -13.65 -7.82 -41.40
C ILE A 170 -14.10 -7.09 -42.67
N ASN A 171 -15.40 -6.78 -42.80
CA ASN A 171 -15.93 -6.08 -43.96
C ASN A 171 -15.35 -4.67 -44.07
N GLN A 172 -15.22 -3.96 -42.95
CA GLN A 172 -14.59 -2.63 -42.89
C GLN A 172 -13.12 -2.69 -43.36
N LEU A 173 -12.35 -3.67 -42.88
CA LEU A 173 -10.96 -3.89 -43.28
C LEU A 173 -10.81 -4.29 -44.76
N GLN A 174 -11.81 -4.97 -45.34
CA GLN A 174 -11.82 -5.31 -46.77
C GLN A 174 -12.19 -4.13 -47.67
N GLN A 175 -13.17 -3.32 -47.26
CA GLN A 175 -13.64 -2.17 -48.05
C GLN A 175 -12.55 -1.10 -48.19
N ASN A 176 -11.71 -0.92 -47.18
CA ASN A 176 -10.64 0.07 -47.22
C ASN A 176 -9.48 -0.31 -48.16
N GLY A 177 -9.46 -1.54 -48.71
CA GLY A 177 -8.70 -1.96 -49.90
C GLY A 177 -7.17 -1.98 -49.81
N ASN A 178 -6.57 -1.11 -49.00
CA ASN A 178 -5.15 -0.85 -48.92
C ASN A 178 -4.71 -0.87 -47.45
N ILE A 179 -4.66 -2.05 -46.84
CA ILE A 179 -4.10 -2.21 -45.49
C ILE A 179 -2.65 -1.71 -45.52
N ALA A 180 -2.33 -0.75 -44.65
CA ALA A 180 -1.15 0.11 -44.77
C ALA A 180 0.20 -0.61 -44.93
N THR A 181 0.34 -1.84 -44.41
CA THR A 181 1.59 -2.61 -44.52
C THR A 181 1.32 -4.09 -44.77
N GLU A 182 2.30 -4.78 -45.35
CA GLU A 182 2.27 -6.23 -45.56
C GLU A 182 2.10 -6.99 -44.23
N LYS A 183 2.80 -6.56 -43.16
CA LYS A 183 2.67 -7.14 -41.82
C LYS A 183 1.22 -7.08 -41.30
N LEU A 184 0.54 -5.94 -41.46
CA LEU A 184 -0.85 -5.78 -41.05
C LEU A 184 -1.80 -6.61 -41.93
N LEU A 185 -1.51 -6.71 -43.24
CA LEU A 185 -2.27 -7.55 -44.15
C LEU A 185 -2.18 -9.04 -43.76
N LEU A 186 -0.99 -9.54 -43.44
CA LEU A 186 -0.80 -10.92 -42.99
C LEU A 186 -1.52 -11.20 -41.67
N ARG A 187 -1.42 -10.27 -40.70
CA ARG A 187 -2.17 -10.36 -39.44
C ARG A 187 -3.68 -10.36 -39.67
N PHE A 188 -4.17 -9.52 -40.58
CA PHE A 188 -5.57 -9.54 -40.99
C PHE A 188 -5.98 -10.90 -41.56
N LYS A 189 -5.19 -11.47 -42.48
CA LYS A 189 -5.46 -12.80 -43.03
C LYS A 189 -5.50 -13.86 -41.93
N SER A 190 -4.57 -13.85 -41.00
CA SER A 190 -4.57 -14.78 -39.85
C SER A 190 -5.89 -14.67 -39.07
N LEU A 191 -6.31 -13.44 -38.71
CA LEU A 191 -7.57 -13.20 -38.01
C LEU A 191 -8.80 -13.61 -38.84
N GLN A 192 -8.79 -13.44 -40.16
CA GLN A 192 -9.86 -13.97 -41.03
C GLN A 192 -9.93 -15.51 -40.95
N GLY A 193 -8.77 -16.18 -40.93
CA GLY A 193 -8.69 -17.64 -40.74
C GLY A 193 -9.26 -18.08 -39.38
N GLN A 194 -8.95 -17.36 -38.30
CA GLN A 194 -9.47 -17.60 -36.96
C GLN A 194 -10.99 -17.36 -36.88
N TYR A 195 -11.50 -16.31 -37.53
CA TYR A 195 -12.93 -16.08 -37.65
C TYR A 195 -13.64 -17.24 -38.35
N TYR A 196 -13.09 -17.73 -39.46
CA TYR A 196 -13.66 -18.89 -40.14
C TYR A 196 -13.60 -20.16 -39.30
N GLN A 197 -12.56 -20.33 -38.47
CA GLN A 197 -12.51 -21.43 -37.50
C GLN A 197 -13.60 -21.31 -36.44
N LEU A 198 -13.81 -20.12 -35.88
CA LEU A 198 -14.86 -19.85 -34.87
C LEU A 198 -16.26 -20.25 -35.36
N ILE A 199 -16.59 -19.95 -36.62
CA ILE A 199 -17.90 -20.29 -37.21
C ILE A 199 -17.93 -21.68 -37.88
N ALA A 200 -16.98 -22.55 -37.55
CA ALA A 200 -16.83 -23.91 -38.09
C ALA A 200 -16.71 -23.98 -39.64
N SER A 201 -16.19 -22.94 -40.28
CA SER A 201 -15.85 -22.90 -41.71
C SER A 201 -14.42 -23.38 -41.98
N TYR A 202 -14.08 -24.59 -41.51
CA TYR A 202 -12.70 -25.11 -41.48
C TYR A 202 -12.01 -25.12 -42.85
N LYS A 203 -12.69 -25.48 -43.94
CA LYS A 203 -12.09 -25.45 -45.29
C LYS A 203 -11.60 -24.06 -45.71
N LYS A 204 -12.35 -23.00 -45.38
CA LYS A 204 -11.96 -21.61 -45.67
C LYS A 204 -10.79 -21.20 -44.77
N SER A 205 -10.85 -21.59 -43.50
CA SER A 205 -9.79 -21.38 -42.52
C SER A 205 -8.47 -22.05 -42.97
N ASP A 206 -8.50 -23.33 -43.31
CA ASP A 206 -7.35 -24.09 -43.83
C ASP A 206 -6.79 -23.49 -45.11
N SER A 207 -7.64 -23.02 -46.03
CA SER A 207 -7.16 -22.39 -47.27
C SER A 207 -6.33 -21.14 -46.99
N ILE A 208 -6.70 -20.36 -45.96
CA ILE A 208 -5.96 -19.18 -45.53
C ILE A 208 -4.68 -19.59 -44.80
N PHE A 209 -4.79 -20.47 -43.81
CA PHE A 209 -3.64 -20.87 -42.98
C PHE A 209 -2.58 -21.63 -43.78
N ASN A 210 -2.95 -22.45 -44.78
CA ASN A 210 -1.94 -23.08 -45.64
C ASN A 210 -1.16 -22.06 -46.48
N LYS A 211 -1.81 -20.99 -46.96
CA LYS A 211 -1.13 -19.89 -47.67
C LYS A 211 -0.20 -19.11 -46.74
N LEU A 212 -0.65 -18.82 -45.53
CA LEU A 212 0.17 -18.17 -44.50
C LEU A 212 1.36 -19.03 -44.10
N ALA A 213 1.16 -20.33 -43.88
CA ALA A 213 2.23 -21.26 -43.55
C ALA A 213 3.29 -21.32 -44.67
N PHE A 214 2.85 -21.35 -45.94
CA PHE A 214 3.78 -21.28 -47.07
C PHE A 214 4.57 -19.97 -47.07
N TYR A 215 3.89 -18.84 -46.88
CA TYR A 215 4.53 -17.52 -46.83
C TYR A 215 5.54 -17.43 -45.68
N TYR A 216 5.12 -17.70 -44.43
CA TYR A 216 6.00 -17.58 -43.26
C TYR A 216 7.18 -18.55 -43.31
N LYS A 217 7.00 -19.73 -43.91
CA LYS A 217 8.12 -20.64 -44.18
C LYS A 217 9.10 -20.06 -45.21
N SER A 218 8.62 -19.36 -46.24
CA SER A 218 9.48 -18.74 -47.26
C SER A 218 10.23 -17.50 -46.76
N THR A 219 9.68 -16.79 -45.78
CA THR A 219 10.29 -15.60 -45.16
C THR A 219 11.02 -15.91 -43.86
N ASP A 220 11.16 -17.19 -43.50
CA ASP A 220 11.72 -17.67 -42.23
C ASP A 220 11.12 -16.97 -40.99
N ASN A 221 9.81 -16.70 -40.96
CA ASN A 221 9.13 -16.16 -39.79
C ASN A 221 8.62 -17.31 -38.91
N LYS A 222 9.45 -17.70 -37.95
CA LYS A 222 9.25 -18.93 -37.16
C LYS A 222 8.05 -18.83 -36.23
N MET A 223 7.92 -17.73 -35.49
CA MET A 223 6.84 -17.52 -34.53
C MET A 223 5.45 -17.64 -35.18
N ASP A 224 5.21 -16.90 -36.27
CA ASP A 224 3.91 -16.88 -36.94
C ASP A 224 3.63 -18.20 -37.70
N LEU A 225 4.68 -18.89 -38.16
CA LEU A 225 4.57 -20.22 -38.75
C LEU A 225 4.09 -21.26 -37.72
N ALA A 226 4.66 -21.24 -36.51
CA ALA A 226 4.26 -22.13 -35.42
C ALA A 226 2.82 -21.87 -34.98
N GLU A 227 2.42 -20.61 -34.85
CA GLU A 227 1.03 -20.24 -34.54
C GLU A 227 0.06 -20.71 -35.64
N THR A 228 0.45 -20.56 -36.90
CA THR A 228 -0.34 -21.03 -38.05
C THR A 228 -0.53 -22.56 -38.03
N TYR A 229 0.52 -23.32 -37.70
CA TYR A 229 0.41 -24.77 -37.53
C TYR A 229 -0.52 -25.15 -36.37
N LEU A 230 -0.52 -24.38 -35.28
CA LEU A 230 -1.45 -24.60 -34.16
C LEU A 230 -2.92 -24.47 -34.63
N PHE A 231 -3.24 -23.46 -35.43
CA PHE A 231 -4.61 -23.31 -35.97
C PHE A 231 -4.99 -24.42 -36.94
N LEU A 232 -4.07 -24.88 -37.79
CA LEU A 232 -4.28 -26.05 -38.65
C LEU A 232 -4.49 -27.34 -37.84
N ALA A 233 -3.76 -27.51 -36.74
CA ALA A 233 -3.95 -28.63 -35.83
C ALA A 233 -5.36 -28.63 -35.23
N LYS A 234 -5.82 -27.48 -34.71
CA LYS A 234 -7.18 -27.29 -34.19
C LYS A 234 -8.23 -27.63 -35.25
N ASN A 235 -8.11 -27.09 -36.47
CA ASN A 235 -9.05 -27.41 -37.56
C ASN A 235 -9.09 -28.92 -37.86
N ALA A 236 -7.93 -29.58 -37.89
CA ALA A 236 -7.84 -31.02 -38.11
C ALA A 236 -8.48 -31.83 -36.98
N MET A 237 -8.32 -31.41 -35.72
CA MET A 237 -9.02 -32.00 -34.58
C MET A 237 -10.52 -31.90 -34.75
N GLU A 238 -11.02 -30.70 -35.06
CA GLU A 238 -12.46 -30.41 -35.16
C GLU A 238 -13.20 -31.28 -36.19
N VAL A 239 -12.49 -31.79 -37.21
CA VAL A 239 -13.02 -32.74 -38.23
C VAL A 239 -12.57 -34.19 -38.00
N SER A 240 -12.13 -34.52 -36.78
CA SER A 240 -11.69 -35.85 -36.35
C SER A 240 -10.47 -36.40 -37.10
N ASN A 241 -9.63 -35.55 -37.69
CA ASN A 241 -8.37 -35.94 -38.34
C ASN A 241 -7.19 -35.86 -37.36
N TYR A 242 -7.21 -36.71 -36.34
CA TYR A 242 -6.25 -36.71 -35.23
C TYR A 242 -4.80 -36.91 -35.67
N LYS A 243 -4.58 -37.74 -36.72
CA LYS A 243 -3.25 -37.97 -37.29
C LYS A 243 -2.65 -36.69 -37.88
N GLU A 244 -3.45 -35.91 -38.60
CA GLU A 244 -2.96 -34.67 -39.19
C GLU A 244 -2.80 -33.57 -38.13
N SER A 245 -3.69 -33.51 -37.14
CA SER A 245 -3.52 -32.62 -35.99
C SER A 245 -2.20 -32.86 -35.27
N SER A 246 -1.91 -34.12 -34.91
CA SER A 246 -0.67 -34.49 -34.23
C SER A 246 0.58 -34.06 -35.01
N LYS A 247 0.59 -34.22 -36.35
CA LYS A 247 1.71 -33.75 -37.18
C LYS A 247 1.91 -32.23 -37.10
N PHE A 248 0.83 -31.45 -37.10
CA PHE A 248 0.93 -30.00 -37.00
C PHE A 248 1.35 -29.55 -35.61
N LEU A 249 0.86 -30.19 -34.54
CA LEU A 249 1.31 -29.93 -33.17
C LEU A 249 2.81 -30.18 -33.03
N ILE A 250 3.33 -31.30 -33.53
CA ILE A 250 4.78 -31.61 -33.49
C ILE A 250 5.60 -30.55 -34.24
N LYS A 251 5.14 -30.09 -35.41
CA LYS A 251 5.81 -29.03 -36.17
C LYS A 251 5.85 -27.71 -35.40
N ALA A 252 4.74 -27.32 -34.78
CA ALA A 252 4.66 -26.10 -34.00
C ALA A 252 5.51 -26.20 -32.72
N GLN A 253 5.50 -27.36 -32.05
CA GLN A 253 6.31 -27.64 -30.86
C GLN A 253 7.79 -27.46 -31.13
N SER A 254 8.31 -28.10 -32.18
CA SER A 254 9.73 -28.02 -32.55
C SER A 254 10.19 -26.57 -32.76
N ILE A 255 9.34 -25.72 -33.35
CA ILE A 255 9.67 -24.31 -33.58
C ILE A 255 9.65 -23.53 -32.25
N TYR A 256 8.62 -23.71 -31.40
CA TYR A 256 8.57 -22.99 -30.13
C TYR A 256 9.66 -23.42 -29.14
N GLU A 257 10.08 -24.69 -29.16
CA GLU A 257 11.24 -25.18 -28.41
C GLU A 257 12.54 -24.55 -28.92
N GLU A 258 12.73 -24.48 -30.25
CA GLU A 258 13.88 -23.78 -30.84
C GLU A 258 13.93 -22.30 -30.44
N LEU A 259 12.78 -21.64 -30.42
CA LEU A 259 12.65 -20.24 -30.00
C LEU A 259 12.75 -20.04 -28.49
N ASN A 260 12.74 -21.10 -27.68
CA ASN A 260 12.57 -21.03 -26.22
C ASN A 260 11.35 -20.20 -25.78
N TYR A 261 10.24 -20.29 -26.52
CA TYR A 261 9.05 -19.49 -26.26
C TYR A 261 8.05 -20.20 -25.34
N GLU A 262 8.13 -19.92 -24.04
CA GLU A 262 7.38 -20.60 -22.98
C GLU A 262 5.87 -20.62 -23.19
N TYR A 263 5.28 -19.49 -23.63
CA TYR A 263 3.84 -19.43 -23.89
C TYR A 263 3.41 -20.29 -25.09
N GLY A 264 4.23 -20.32 -26.15
CA GLY A 264 3.98 -21.21 -27.29
C GLY A 264 4.01 -22.68 -26.87
N ILE A 265 4.96 -23.05 -26.02
CA ILE A 265 5.06 -24.41 -25.44
C ILE A 265 3.83 -24.72 -24.56
N ALA A 266 3.37 -23.76 -23.74
CA ALA A 266 2.16 -23.93 -22.94
C ALA A 266 0.90 -24.13 -23.79
N LEU A 267 0.75 -23.37 -24.89
CA LEU A 267 -0.33 -23.58 -25.86
C LEU A 267 -0.26 -24.97 -26.50
N ILE A 268 0.93 -25.43 -26.89
CA ILE A 268 1.12 -26.79 -27.44
C ILE A 268 0.70 -27.85 -26.43
N ASN A 269 1.07 -27.68 -25.15
CA ASN A 269 0.67 -28.58 -24.09
C ASN A 269 -0.87 -28.60 -23.95
N LEU A 270 -1.54 -27.44 -23.96
CA LEU A 270 -3.00 -27.38 -23.90
C LEU A 270 -3.67 -28.12 -25.07
N GLU A 271 -3.23 -27.87 -26.31
CA GLU A 271 -3.82 -28.49 -27.50
C GLU A 271 -3.49 -29.98 -27.62
N THR A 272 -2.28 -30.38 -27.21
CA THR A 272 -1.88 -31.81 -27.14
C THR A 272 -2.72 -32.53 -26.10
N GLY A 273 -2.93 -31.91 -24.94
CA GLY A 273 -3.81 -32.43 -23.91
C GLY A 273 -5.25 -32.59 -24.40
N THR A 274 -5.77 -31.59 -25.11
CA THR A 274 -7.11 -31.63 -25.73
C THR A 274 -7.21 -32.77 -26.76
N LEU A 275 -6.23 -32.91 -27.65
CA LEU A 275 -6.18 -34.00 -28.63
C LEU A 275 -6.16 -35.38 -27.94
N LEU A 276 -5.33 -35.54 -26.92
CA LEU A 276 -5.25 -36.79 -26.17
C LEU A 276 -6.55 -37.10 -25.43
N SER A 277 -7.23 -36.08 -24.89
CA SER A 277 -8.55 -36.21 -24.27
C SER A 277 -9.59 -36.73 -25.27
N TRP A 278 -9.61 -36.20 -26.49
CA TRP A 278 -10.51 -36.65 -27.56
C TRP A 278 -10.18 -38.07 -28.04
N MET A 279 -8.92 -38.50 -27.87
CA MET A 279 -8.47 -39.88 -28.07
C MET A 279 -8.66 -40.77 -26.82
N GLN A 280 -9.35 -40.26 -25.78
CA GLN A 280 -9.64 -40.95 -24.52
C GLN A 280 -8.40 -41.33 -23.68
N ARG A 281 -7.26 -40.67 -23.92
CA ARG A 281 -5.99 -40.85 -23.18
C ARG A 281 -5.89 -39.85 -22.03
N TYR A 282 -6.80 -40.00 -21.06
CA TYR A 282 -7.05 -38.99 -20.03
C TYR A 282 -5.87 -38.67 -19.10
N ASN A 283 -5.04 -39.66 -18.72
CA ASN A 283 -3.87 -39.42 -17.87
C ASN A 283 -2.89 -38.46 -18.53
N GLU A 284 -2.43 -38.85 -19.72
CA GLU A 284 -1.48 -38.08 -20.50
C GLU A 284 -2.07 -36.71 -20.86
N ALA A 285 -3.35 -36.69 -21.28
CA ALA A 285 -4.07 -35.47 -21.58
C ALA A 285 -4.01 -34.46 -20.42
N SER A 286 -4.38 -34.91 -19.23
CA SER A 286 -4.42 -34.06 -18.05
C SER A 286 -3.08 -33.46 -17.69
N ASP A 287 -1.99 -34.19 -17.96
CA ASP A 287 -0.69 -33.79 -17.45
C ASP A 287 0.14 -32.97 -18.42
N TYR A 288 -0.24 -32.98 -19.70
CA TYR A 288 -0.04 -31.85 -20.60
C TYR A 288 -0.84 -30.61 -20.16
N ILE A 289 -2.14 -30.75 -19.83
CA ILE A 289 -2.97 -29.58 -19.44
C ILE A 289 -2.46 -28.93 -18.15
N PHE A 290 -2.03 -29.70 -17.14
CA PHE A 290 -1.45 -29.12 -15.91
C PHE A 290 -0.14 -28.37 -16.15
N LYS A 291 0.70 -28.82 -17.08
CA LYS A 291 1.91 -28.07 -17.50
C LYS A 291 1.52 -26.72 -18.09
N ALA A 292 0.49 -26.70 -18.95
CA ALA A 292 -0.03 -25.47 -19.53
C ALA A 292 -0.65 -24.55 -18.46
N LEU A 293 -1.48 -25.11 -17.57
CA LEU A 293 -2.16 -24.41 -16.48
C LEU A 293 -1.18 -23.64 -15.61
N LYS A 294 -0.07 -24.26 -15.22
CA LYS A 294 0.98 -23.64 -14.39
C LYS A 294 1.55 -22.37 -15.04
N VAL A 295 1.74 -22.37 -16.36
CA VAL A 295 2.24 -21.20 -17.10
C VAL A 295 1.15 -20.12 -17.20
N PHE A 296 -0.10 -20.50 -17.50
CA PHE A 296 -1.19 -19.52 -17.65
C PHE A 296 -1.59 -18.85 -16.33
N ASP A 297 -1.62 -19.62 -15.24
CA ASP A 297 -1.90 -19.13 -13.88
C ASP A 297 -0.83 -18.14 -13.42
N ASN A 298 0.45 -18.45 -13.68
CA ASN A 298 1.55 -17.56 -13.31
C ASN A 298 1.49 -16.19 -13.98
N ASN A 299 0.92 -16.12 -15.18
CA ASN A 299 0.94 -14.94 -16.02
C ASN A 299 -0.45 -14.28 -16.17
N GLN A 300 -1.43 -14.68 -15.35
CA GLN A 300 -2.79 -14.13 -15.34
C GLN A 300 -3.46 -14.11 -16.74
N ASN A 301 -3.23 -15.14 -17.55
CA ASN A 301 -3.89 -15.25 -18.86
C ASN A 301 -5.27 -15.88 -18.69
N LEU A 302 -6.28 -15.06 -18.39
CA LEU A 302 -7.62 -15.53 -18.09
C LEU A 302 -8.23 -16.33 -19.24
N ASN A 303 -7.97 -15.92 -20.49
CA ASN A 303 -8.49 -16.63 -21.66
C ASN A 303 -8.00 -18.08 -21.70
N GLU A 304 -6.69 -18.31 -21.69
CA GLU A 304 -6.16 -19.69 -21.79
C GLU A 304 -6.39 -20.50 -20.50
N LEU A 305 -6.39 -19.85 -19.34
CA LEU A 305 -6.68 -20.49 -18.06
C LEU A 305 -8.09 -21.08 -18.03
N GLN A 306 -9.06 -20.33 -18.55
CA GLN A 306 -10.45 -20.75 -18.68
C GLN A 306 -10.59 -21.99 -19.60
N ILE A 307 -9.83 -22.05 -20.70
CA ILE A 307 -9.82 -23.22 -21.60
C ILE A 307 -9.22 -24.44 -20.89
N ALA A 308 -8.07 -24.28 -20.21
CA ALA A 308 -7.43 -25.37 -19.48
C ALA A 308 -8.35 -25.97 -18.40
N TYR A 309 -9.07 -25.13 -17.65
CA TYR A 309 -10.06 -25.60 -16.67
C TYR A 309 -11.25 -26.31 -17.33
N TYR A 310 -11.74 -25.83 -18.47
CA TYR A 310 -12.79 -26.51 -19.22
C TYR A 310 -12.38 -27.92 -19.64
N GLU A 311 -11.18 -28.05 -20.22
CA GLU A 311 -10.65 -29.34 -20.67
C GLU A 311 -10.44 -30.32 -19.51
N LEU A 312 -9.93 -29.85 -18.36
CA LEU A 312 -9.87 -30.65 -17.13
C LEU A 312 -11.28 -31.06 -16.67
N GLY A 313 -12.24 -30.14 -16.71
CA GLY A 313 -13.64 -30.42 -16.37
C GLY A 313 -14.21 -31.57 -17.20
N TRP A 314 -13.98 -31.55 -18.51
CA TRP A 314 -14.35 -32.65 -19.41
C TRP A 314 -13.62 -33.95 -19.10
N ILE A 315 -12.30 -33.92 -18.89
CA ILE A 315 -11.53 -35.12 -18.54
C ILE A 315 -12.08 -35.75 -17.26
N PHE A 316 -12.29 -34.96 -16.20
CA PHE A 316 -12.82 -35.48 -14.95
C PHE A 316 -14.27 -35.96 -15.07
N TYR A 317 -15.08 -35.36 -15.94
CA TYR A 317 -16.41 -35.86 -16.26
C TYR A 317 -16.32 -37.24 -16.93
N SER A 318 -15.47 -37.38 -17.96
CA SER A 318 -15.26 -38.66 -18.65
C SER A 318 -14.66 -39.76 -17.77
N LEU A 319 -14.03 -39.39 -16.65
CA LEU A 319 -13.52 -40.30 -15.62
C LEU A 319 -14.55 -40.62 -14.52
N GLU A 320 -15.80 -40.16 -14.66
CA GLU A 320 -16.87 -40.30 -13.67
C GLU A 320 -16.52 -39.67 -12.30
N LEU A 321 -15.65 -38.67 -12.29
CA LEU A 321 -15.23 -37.92 -11.10
C LEU A 321 -16.03 -36.62 -10.98
N GLU A 322 -17.35 -36.75 -10.85
CA GLU A 322 -18.33 -35.64 -10.92
C GLU A 322 -17.97 -34.42 -10.08
N LYS A 323 -17.55 -34.62 -8.81
CA LYS A 323 -17.17 -33.52 -7.91
C LYS A 323 -15.98 -32.71 -8.45
N ARG A 324 -15.02 -33.39 -9.08
CA ARG A 324 -13.85 -32.73 -9.69
C ARG A 324 -14.24 -32.07 -11.00
N ALA A 325 -15.02 -32.75 -11.83
CA ALA A 325 -15.56 -32.21 -13.06
C ALA A 325 -16.26 -30.88 -12.79
N LYS A 326 -17.20 -30.89 -11.85
CA LYS A 326 -17.93 -29.70 -11.42
C LYS A 326 -17.01 -28.59 -10.90
N LYS A 327 -16.02 -28.90 -10.07
CA LYS A 327 -15.04 -27.91 -9.57
C LYS A 327 -14.36 -27.16 -10.72
N TYR A 328 -13.80 -27.88 -11.69
CA TYR A 328 -13.06 -27.25 -12.79
C TYR A 328 -13.99 -26.55 -13.78
N LEU A 329 -15.18 -27.09 -14.05
CA LEU A 329 -16.21 -26.41 -14.83
C LEU A 329 -16.68 -25.11 -14.16
N ASP A 330 -16.83 -25.08 -12.83
CA ASP A 330 -17.16 -23.86 -12.07
C ASP A 330 -16.06 -22.79 -12.22
N GLN A 331 -14.79 -23.17 -12.07
CA GLN A 331 -13.65 -22.25 -12.25
C GLN A 331 -13.58 -21.69 -13.67
N SER A 332 -13.80 -22.55 -14.68
CA SER A 332 -13.86 -22.13 -16.07
C SER A 332 -15.03 -21.17 -16.34
N LEU A 333 -16.21 -21.46 -15.79
CA LEU A 333 -17.41 -20.65 -15.94
C LEU A 333 -17.29 -19.27 -15.29
N GLU A 334 -16.68 -19.18 -14.11
CA GLU A 334 -16.43 -17.92 -13.42
C GLU A 334 -15.60 -16.97 -14.30
N ILE A 335 -14.47 -17.47 -14.82
CA ILE A 335 -13.61 -16.69 -15.71
C ILE A 335 -14.35 -16.35 -17.00
N ALA A 336 -15.05 -17.31 -17.62
CA ALA A 336 -15.78 -17.08 -18.87
C ALA A 336 -16.83 -15.97 -18.74
N ARG A 337 -17.48 -15.85 -17.57
CA ARG A 337 -18.41 -14.76 -17.26
C ARG A 337 -17.68 -13.43 -17.07
N GLU A 338 -16.56 -13.43 -16.35
CA GLU A 338 -15.74 -12.24 -16.12
C GLU A 338 -15.28 -11.61 -17.44
N ILE A 339 -14.72 -12.43 -18.34
CA ILE A 339 -14.20 -11.96 -19.64
C ILE A 339 -15.27 -11.94 -20.75
N GLN A 340 -16.52 -12.27 -20.42
CA GLN A 340 -17.67 -12.33 -21.34
C GLN A 340 -17.40 -13.20 -22.59
N ASN A 341 -16.84 -14.38 -22.40
CA ASN A 341 -16.50 -15.30 -23.49
C ASN A 341 -17.70 -16.16 -23.89
N TYR A 342 -18.53 -15.66 -24.81
CA TYR A 342 -19.76 -16.32 -25.27
C TYR A 342 -19.49 -17.69 -25.88
N ARG A 343 -18.36 -17.85 -26.59
CA ARG A 343 -17.94 -19.14 -27.16
C ARG A 343 -17.85 -20.20 -26.08
N PHE A 344 -17.14 -19.91 -24.99
CA PHE A 344 -16.95 -20.90 -23.94
C PHE A 344 -18.13 -21.01 -23.00
N LEU A 345 -18.95 -19.96 -22.82
CA LEU A 345 -20.23 -20.09 -22.11
C LEU A 345 -21.11 -21.17 -22.77
N GLY A 346 -21.20 -21.20 -24.10
CA GLY A 346 -21.90 -22.27 -24.82
C GLY A 346 -21.35 -23.66 -24.52
N SER A 347 -20.03 -23.81 -24.60
CA SER A 347 -19.32 -25.07 -24.31
C SER A 347 -19.49 -25.52 -22.84
N GLN A 348 -19.45 -24.60 -21.86
CA GLN A 348 -19.71 -24.90 -20.44
C GLN A 348 -21.13 -25.43 -20.24
N HIS A 349 -22.12 -24.75 -20.83
CA HIS A 349 -23.50 -25.16 -20.72
C HIS A 349 -23.74 -26.53 -21.34
N ASN A 350 -23.06 -26.85 -22.46
CA ASN A 350 -23.12 -28.19 -23.03
C ASN A 350 -22.54 -29.26 -22.08
N ALA A 351 -21.39 -28.99 -21.46
CA ALA A 351 -20.77 -29.89 -20.47
C ALA A 351 -21.67 -30.12 -19.25
N TYR A 352 -22.29 -29.05 -18.72
CA TYR A 352 -23.27 -29.17 -17.64
C TYR A 352 -24.52 -29.95 -18.05
N GLY A 353 -24.98 -29.77 -19.28
CA GLY A 353 -26.10 -30.54 -19.82
C GLY A 353 -25.80 -32.04 -19.82
N SER A 354 -24.60 -32.44 -20.25
CA SER A 354 -24.14 -33.83 -20.20
C SER A 354 -24.03 -34.35 -18.77
N LEU A 355 -23.40 -33.59 -17.87
CA LEU A 355 -23.30 -33.95 -16.45
C LEU A 355 -24.67 -34.18 -15.79
N TYR A 356 -25.63 -33.29 -16.02
CA TYR A 356 -26.99 -33.45 -15.48
C TYR A 356 -27.79 -34.56 -16.17
N THR A 357 -27.44 -34.93 -17.40
CA THR A 357 -28.04 -36.08 -18.08
C THR A 357 -27.66 -37.39 -17.40
N ASP A 358 -26.41 -37.51 -16.94
CA ASP A 358 -25.92 -38.70 -16.24
C ASP A 358 -26.43 -38.77 -14.80
N LEU A 359 -26.61 -37.61 -14.16
CA LEU A 359 -27.28 -37.49 -12.86
C LEU A 359 -28.81 -37.69 -12.94
N GLU A 360 -29.37 -37.94 -14.13
CA GLU A 360 -30.80 -38.09 -14.39
C GLU A 360 -31.66 -36.87 -14.00
N ILE A 361 -31.06 -35.67 -13.96
CA ILE A 361 -31.74 -34.40 -13.67
C ILE A 361 -32.14 -33.74 -14.99
N PHE A 362 -33.10 -34.34 -15.68
CA PHE A 362 -33.41 -34.02 -17.08
C PHE A 362 -33.88 -32.57 -17.34
N ASP A 363 -34.62 -31.96 -16.42
CA ASP A 363 -35.06 -30.57 -16.58
C ASP A 363 -33.87 -29.60 -16.60
N SER A 364 -32.90 -29.80 -15.69
CA SER A 364 -31.65 -29.05 -15.66
C SER A 364 -30.82 -29.32 -16.91
N ALA A 365 -30.72 -30.58 -17.34
CA ALA A 365 -30.01 -30.93 -18.57
C ALA A 365 -30.58 -30.19 -19.79
N ILE A 366 -31.90 -30.19 -19.96
CA ILE A 366 -32.59 -29.45 -21.05
C ILE A 366 -32.31 -27.95 -20.97
N PHE A 367 -32.41 -27.34 -19.78
CA PHE A 367 -32.09 -25.92 -19.59
C PHE A 367 -30.66 -25.59 -20.02
N HIS A 368 -29.72 -26.44 -19.63
CA HIS A 368 -28.31 -26.26 -19.97
C HIS A 368 -28.06 -26.45 -21.47
N PHE A 369 -28.67 -27.43 -22.13
CA PHE A 369 -28.56 -27.56 -23.59
C PHE A 369 -29.23 -26.41 -24.34
N ASP A 370 -30.37 -25.90 -23.88
CA ASP A 370 -31.00 -24.71 -24.48
C ASP A 370 -30.12 -23.46 -24.35
N SER A 371 -29.47 -23.30 -23.20
CA SER A 371 -28.50 -22.23 -22.98
C SER A 371 -27.28 -22.41 -23.90
N ALA A 372 -26.78 -23.64 -24.06
CA ALA A 372 -25.68 -23.94 -24.97
C ALA A 372 -26.03 -23.58 -26.42
N ILE A 373 -27.20 -24.01 -26.89
CA ILE A 373 -27.71 -23.68 -28.23
C ILE A 373 -27.80 -22.17 -28.41
N TYR A 374 -28.35 -21.44 -27.44
CA TYR A 374 -28.45 -19.97 -27.48
C TYR A 374 -27.08 -19.29 -27.67
N TYR A 375 -26.10 -19.66 -26.84
CA TYR A 375 -24.76 -19.07 -26.95
C TYR A 375 -24.06 -19.43 -28.26
N GLU A 376 -24.21 -20.67 -28.74
CA GLU A 376 -23.59 -21.11 -29.99
C GLU A 376 -24.28 -20.54 -31.23
N GLU A 377 -25.57 -20.19 -31.14
CA GLU A 377 -26.27 -19.39 -32.16
C GLU A 377 -25.73 -17.96 -32.22
N LEU A 378 -25.43 -17.33 -31.08
CA LEU A 378 -24.77 -16.02 -31.02
C LEU A 378 -23.36 -16.06 -31.65
N THR A 379 -22.59 -17.12 -31.38
CA THR A 379 -21.25 -17.30 -31.94
C THR A 379 -21.27 -17.79 -33.39
N LYS A 380 -22.44 -18.23 -33.90
CA LYS A 380 -22.65 -18.88 -35.21
C LYS A 380 -21.79 -20.14 -35.39
N ASN A 381 -21.48 -20.83 -34.31
CA ASN A 381 -20.73 -22.07 -34.35
C ASN A 381 -21.66 -23.24 -34.65
N ILE A 382 -21.88 -23.50 -35.93
CA ILE A 382 -22.82 -24.54 -36.39
C ILE A 382 -22.48 -25.94 -35.86
N LYS A 383 -21.20 -26.25 -35.61
CA LYS A 383 -20.77 -27.53 -35.06
C LYS A 383 -21.27 -27.69 -33.61
N GLN A 384 -21.04 -26.68 -32.77
CA GLN A 384 -21.44 -26.78 -31.36
C GLN A 384 -22.95 -26.71 -31.17
N ILE A 385 -23.67 -25.98 -32.03
CA ILE A 385 -25.14 -26.06 -32.10
C ILE A 385 -25.58 -27.49 -32.40
N SER A 386 -24.92 -28.17 -33.36
CA SER A 386 -25.18 -29.57 -33.72
C SER A 386 -25.03 -30.49 -32.50
N ALA A 387 -23.88 -30.39 -31.82
CA ALA A 387 -23.57 -31.21 -30.64
C ALA A 387 -24.57 -30.98 -29.49
N ALA A 388 -24.89 -29.73 -29.16
CA ALA A 388 -25.85 -29.43 -28.10
C ALA A 388 -27.28 -29.91 -28.44
N LYS A 389 -27.70 -29.79 -29.71
CA LYS A 389 -28.99 -30.35 -30.18
C LYS A 389 -29.01 -31.87 -30.11
N PHE A 390 -27.90 -32.52 -30.46
CA PHE A 390 -27.76 -33.96 -30.35
C PHE A 390 -27.91 -34.42 -28.89
N ASN A 391 -27.15 -33.83 -27.99
CA ASN A 391 -27.20 -34.18 -26.57
C ASN A 391 -28.58 -33.90 -25.96
N LYS A 392 -29.23 -32.80 -26.34
CA LYS A 392 -30.63 -32.54 -25.97
C LYS A 392 -31.58 -33.63 -26.49
N ALA A 393 -31.38 -34.12 -27.71
CA ALA A 393 -32.21 -35.17 -28.29
C ALA A 393 -32.12 -36.48 -27.49
N VAL A 394 -30.94 -36.82 -26.98
CA VAL A 394 -30.75 -37.96 -26.06
C VAL A 394 -31.62 -37.83 -24.82
N VAL A 395 -31.64 -36.66 -24.19
CA VAL A 395 -32.51 -36.42 -23.02
C VAL A 395 -33.99 -36.51 -23.39
N LEU A 396 -34.39 -35.92 -24.53
CA LEU A 396 -35.78 -35.97 -25.01
C LEU A 396 -36.25 -37.40 -25.27
N GLU A 397 -35.39 -38.26 -25.81
CA GLU A 397 -35.68 -39.69 -25.97
C GLU A 397 -35.86 -40.38 -24.61
N LYS A 398 -34.97 -40.12 -23.64
CA LYS A 398 -35.07 -40.69 -22.27
C LYS A 398 -36.38 -40.34 -21.56
N ILE A 399 -36.95 -39.16 -21.82
CA ILE A 399 -38.23 -38.72 -21.25
C ILE A 399 -39.45 -39.03 -22.15
N GLY A 400 -39.29 -39.84 -23.21
CA GLY A 400 -40.37 -40.32 -24.07
C GLY A 400 -40.86 -39.33 -25.13
N GLN A 401 -40.11 -38.29 -25.46
CA GLN A 401 -40.44 -37.29 -26.49
C GLN A 401 -39.82 -37.63 -27.86
N ASP A 402 -40.01 -38.86 -28.34
CA ASP A 402 -39.38 -39.43 -29.54
C ASP A 402 -39.46 -38.54 -30.78
N TYR A 403 -40.63 -37.93 -31.04
CA TYR A 403 -40.84 -37.09 -32.22
C TYR A 403 -39.96 -35.83 -32.21
N LYS A 404 -39.73 -35.24 -31.03
CA LYS A 404 -38.84 -34.09 -30.91
C LYS A 404 -37.39 -34.52 -30.98
N ALA A 405 -37.04 -35.65 -30.35
CA ALA A 405 -35.69 -36.21 -30.39
C ALA A 405 -35.24 -36.48 -31.83
N ILE A 406 -36.05 -37.20 -32.63
CA ILE A 406 -35.68 -37.54 -34.01
C ILE A 406 -35.50 -36.32 -34.91
N LYS A 407 -36.28 -35.25 -34.68
CA LYS A 407 -36.11 -34.00 -35.42
C LYS A 407 -34.72 -33.40 -35.16
N LEU A 408 -34.32 -33.33 -33.88
CA LEU A 408 -33.02 -32.81 -33.49
C LEU A 408 -31.86 -33.71 -33.94
N TYR A 409 -31.98 -35.04 -33.84
CA TYR A 409 -30.97 -35.96 -34.37
C TYR A 409 -30.74 -35.76 -35.88
N ARG A 410 -31.80 -35.61 -36.67
CA ARG A 410 -31.69 -35.35 -38.12
C ARG A 410 -31.06 -34.00 -38.43
N GLU A 411 -31.41 -32.97 -37.66
CA GLU A 411 -30.78 -31.65 -37.79
C GLU A 411 -29.27 -31.72 -37.52
N SER A 412 -28.86 -32.39 -36.43
CA SER A 412 -27.45 -32.60 -36.09
C SER A 412 -26.71 -33.37 -37.18
N TYR A 413 -27.26 -34.53 -37.59
CA TYR A 413 -26.65 -35.38 -38.60
C TYR A 413 -26.36 -34.65 -39.92
N LYS A 414 -27.29 -33.77 -40.35
CA LYS A 414 -27.11 -32.96 -41.56
C LYS A 414 -25.94 -31.99 -41.45
N VAL A 415 -25.74 -31.39 -40.27
CA VAL A 415 -24.63 -30.48 -40.00
C VAL A 415 -23.31 -31.24 -39.97
N ASP A 416 -23.23 -32.35 -39.23
CA ASP A 416 -22.02 -33.18 -39.13
C ASP A 416 -21.60 -33.74 -40.50
N SER A 417 -22.57 -34.14 -41.34
CA SER A 417 -22.35 -34.54 -42.74
C SER A 417 -21.74 -33.43 -43.59
N THR A 418 -22.24 -32.20 -43.42
CA THR A 418 -21.74 -31.02 -44.15
C THR A 418 -20.32 -30.68 -43.73
N LEU A 419 -20.02 -30.79 -42.43
CA LEU A 419 -18.71 -30.51 -41.84
C LEU A 419 -17.69 -31.64 -42.05
N ARG A 420 -18.16 -32.87 -42.34
CA ARG A 420 -17.36 -34.11 -42.30
C ARG A 420 -16.82 -34.40 -40.89
N ASN A 421 -17.62 -34.13 -39.87
CA ASN A 421 -17.33 -34.52 -38.49
C ASN A 421 -17.65 -36.02 -38.32
N TYR A 422 -16.66 -36.89 -38.52
CA TYR A 422 -16.90 -38.33 -38.56
C TYR A 422 -17.35 -38.92 -37.22
N ALA A 423 -16.88 -38.38 -36.09
CA ALA A 423 -17.34 -38.83 -34.77
C ALA A 423 -18.86 -38.62 -34.59
N GLY A 424 -19.35 -37.39 -34.85
CA GLY A 424 -20.78 -37.08 -34.77
C GLY A 424 -21.63 -37.82 -35.82
N LEU A 425 -21.05 -38.10 -37.00
CA LEU A 425 -21.71 -38.92 -38.03
C LEU A 425 -21.97 -40.35 -37.58
N ILE A 426 -20.97 -41.00 -36.95
CA ILE A 426 -21.09 -42.39 -36.46
C ILE A 426 -22.20 -42.48 -35.41
N GLU A 427 -22.21 -41.55 -34.47
CA GLU A 427 -23.19 -41.49 -33.40
C GLU A 427 -24.61 -41.25 -33.96
N GLY A 428 -24.76 -40.28 -34.86
CA GLY A 428 -26.02 -40.01 -35.55
C GLY A 428 -26.50 -41.19 -36.40
N GLU A 429 -25.61 -41.89 -37.11
CA GLU A 429 -25.93 -43.09 -37.89
C GLU A 429 -26.44 -44.23 -37.01
N TRP A 430 -25.80 -44.48 -35.87
CA TRP A 430 -26.27 -45.49 -34.93
C TRP A 430 -27.67 -45.15 -34.38
N VAL A 431 -27.86 -43.93 -33.89
CA VAL A 431 -29.14 -43.49 -33.30
C VAL A 431 -30.27 -43.46 -34.34
N LEU A 432 -30.01 -42.96 -35.55
CA LEU A 432 -31.00 -42.99 -36.63
C LEU A 432 -31.35 -44.43 -37.01
N GLY A 433 -30.37 -45.33 -37.06
CA GLY A 433 -30.60 -46.75 -37.33
C GLY A 433 -31.50 -47.41 -36.28
N GLU A 434 -31.23 -47.18 -34.99
CA GLU A 434 -32.04 -47.65 -33.87
C GLU A 434 -33.48 -47.12 -33.95
N TYR A 435 -33.64 -45.82 -34.24
CA TYR A 435 -34.94 -45.21 -34.42
C TYR A 435 -35.74 -45.90 -35.54
N PHE A 436 -35.14 -46.10 -36.71
CA PHE A 436 -35.82 -46.75 -37.84
C PHE A 436 -36.13 -48.22 -37.56
N MET A 437 -35.27 -48.92 -36.83
CA MET A 437 -35.51 -50.29 -36.39
C MET A 437 -36.72 -50.37 -35.43
N LYS A 438 -36.86 -49.41 -34.50
CA LYS A 438 -38.02 -49.28 -33.60
C LYS A 438 -39.33 -48.99 -34.36
N LYS A 439 -39.26 -48.36 -35.55
CA LYS A 439 -40.41 -48.07 -36.42
C LYS A 439 -40.68 -49.13 -37.49
N ASP A 440 -40.05 -50.30 -37.39
CA ASP A 440 -40.16 -51.40 -38.36
C ASP A 440 -39.69 -51.03 -39.79
N GLN A 441 -38.91 -49.95 -39.93
CA GLN A 441 -38.32 -49.51 -41.20
C GLN A 441 -36.93 -50.14 -41.38
N ASN A 442 -36.92 -51.47 -41.53
CA ASN A 442 -35.70 -52.28 -41.44
C ASN A 442 -34.64 -51.94 -42.51
N ASP A 443 -35.04 -51.61 -43.75
CA ASP A 443 -34.10 -51.24 -44.81
C ASP A 443 -33.38 -49.92 -44.50
N SER A 444 -34.12 -48.94 -43.96
CA SER A 444 -33.54 -47.67 -43.51
C SER A 444 -32.62 -47.88 -42.31
N ALA A 445 -33.02 -48.71 -41.35
CA ALA A 445 -32.16 -49.06 -40.22
C ALA A 445 -30.84 -49.67 -40.68
N LEU A 446 -30.90 -50.66 -41.58
CA LEU A 446 -29.72 -51.33 -42.11
C LEU A 446 -28.81 -50.39 -42.88
N TYR A 447 -29.38 -49.45 -43.65
CA TYR A 447 -28.63 -48.41 -44.36
C TYR A 447 -27.75 -47.59 -43.40
N TYR A 448 -28.36 -47.03 -42.34
CA TYR A 448 -27.62 -46.22 -41.38
C TYR A 448 -26.59 -47.02 -40.59
N PHE A 449 -26.93 -48.25 -40.17
CA PHE A 449 -25.95 -49.11 -39.50
C PHE A 449 -24.75 -49.48 -40.39
N ASN A 450 -24.94 -49.67 -41.70
CA ASN A 450 -23.84 -49.93 -42.63
C ASN A 450 -22.93 -48.71 -42.82
N LEU A 451 -23.49 -47.50 -42.85
CA LEU A 451 -22.70 -46.27 -42.89
C LEU A 451 -21.90 -46.11 -41.60
N GLY A 452 -22.55 -46.25 -40.45
CA GLY A 452 -21.92 -46.16 -39.14
C GLY A 452 -20.80 -47.17 -38.97
N GLU A 453 -21.01 -48.44 -39.37
CA GLU A 453 -19.97 -49.47 -39.32
C GLU A 453 -18.74 -49.05 -40.14
N LYS A 454 -18.95 -48.55 -41.37
CA LYS A 454 -17.86 -48.12 -42.24
C LYS A 454 -17.08 -46.95 -41.62
N HIS A 455 -17.77 -45.93 -41.11
CA HIS A 455 -17.12 -44.78 -40.50
C HIS A 455 -16.40 -45.17 -39.20
N ALA A 456 -17.02 -45.98 -38.34
CA ALA A 456 -16.43 -46.45 -37.09
C ALA A 456 -15.16 -47.30 -37.32
N ILE A 457 -15.16 -48.19 -38.32
CA ILE A 457 -13.96 -48.96 -38.70
C ILE A 457 -12.84 -48.03 -39.17
N ASN A 458 -13.15 -47.05 -40.01
CA ASN A 458 -12.14 -46.13 -40.54
C ASN A 458 -11.53 -45.23 -39.46
N LEU A 459 -12.34 -44.80 -38.48
CA LEU A 459 -11.90 -43.94 -37.39
C LEU A 459 -11.26 -44.73 -36.23
N GLY A 460 -11.56 -46.03 -36.12
CA GLY A 460 -11.13 -46.88 -35.01
C GLY A 460 -12.04 -46.82 -33.78
N GLU A 461 -13.27 -46.34 -33.92
CA GLU A 461 -14.23 -46.14 -32.82
C GLU A 461 -14.91 -47.44 -32.40
N LYS A 462 -14.28 -48.20 -31.50
CA LYS A 462 -14.75 -49.53 -31.07
C LYS A 462 -16.06 -49.51 -30.29
N TYR A 463 -16.31 -48.48 -29.48
CA TYR A 463 -17.55 -48.36 -28.71
C TYR A 463 -18.77 -48.31 -29.63
N PHE A 464 -18.77 -47.37 -30.59
CA PHE A 464 -19.86 -47.28 -31.55
C PHE A 464 -19.91 -48.48 -32.49
N LEU A 465 -18.76 -49.08 -32.82
CA LEU A 465 -18.73 -50.31 -33.61
C LEU A 465 -19.44 -51.47 -32.88
N LEU A 466 -19.24 -51.61 -31.57
CA LEU A 466 -19.98 -52.56 -30.73
C LEU A 466 -21.48 -52.30 -30.79
N LYS A 467 -21.91 -51.06 -30.51
CA LYS A 467 -23.32 -50.67 -30.53
C LYS A 467 -23.99 -50.94 -31.87
N ILE A 468 -23.29 -50.66 -32.96
CA ILE A 468 -23.77 -50.93 -34.32
C ILE A 468 -23.85 -52.44 -34.60
N TYR A 469 -22.90 -53.25 -34.11
CA TYR A 469 -22.96 -54.71 -34.26
C TYR A 469 -24.11 -55.33 -33.46
N GLU A 470 -24.35 -54.87 -32.23
CA GLU A 470 -25.52 -55.27 -31.42
C GLU A 470 -26.83 -54.93 -32.14
N ALA A 471 -26.94 -53.68 -32.62
CA ALA A 471 -28.10 -53.20 -33.35
C ALA A 471 -28.39 -54.00 -34.62
N LYS A 472 -27.35 -54.32 -35.41
CA LYS A 472 -27.47 -55.16 -36.61
C LYS A 472 -27.85 -56.61 -36.27
N ALA A 473 -27.29 -57.18 -35.19
CA ALA A 473 -27.66 -58.52 -34.75
C ALA A 473 -29.15 -58.61 -34.35
N ASN A 474 -29.65 -57.58 -33.65
CA ASN A 474 -31.06 -57.44 -33.28
C ASN A 474 -31.94 -57.27 -34.52
N LEU A 475 -31.55 -56.41 -35.47
CA LEU A 475 -32.26 -56.21 -36.71
C LEU A 475 -32.39 -57.52 -37.51
N TYR A 476 -31.29 -58.26 -37.69
CA TYR A 476 -31.32 -59.52 -38.43
C TYR A 476 -32.15 -60.60 -37.73
N SER A 477 -32.10 -60.65 -36.39
CA SER A 477 -32.95 -61.54 -35.59
C SER A 477 -34.44 -61.22 -35.81
N LYS A 478 -34.80 -59.93 -35.76
CA LYS A 478 -36.17 -59.44 -36.03
C LYS A 478 -36.64 -59.77 -37.45
N THR A 479 -35.74 -59.80 -38.43
CA THR A 479 -36.05 -60.20 -39.81
C THR A 479 -35.91 -61.71 -40.07
N ASN A 480 -35.77 -62.55 -39.03
CA ASN A 480 -35.58 -64.00 -39.11
C ASN A 480 -34.33 -64.47 -39.90
N ASN A 481 -33.32 -63.60 -40.06
CA ASN A 481 -32.04 -63.95 -40.65
C ASN A 481 -31.05 -64.38 -39.55
N PHE A 482 -31.30 -65.55 -38.98
CA PHE A 482 -30.55 -66.04 -37.81
C PHE A 482 -29.05 -66.25 -38.08
N LYS A 483 -28.66 -66.55 -39.34
CA LYS A 483 -27.25 -66.70 -39.72
C LYS A 483 -26.51 -65.37 -39.57
N LEU A 484 -26.98 -64.31 -40.23
CA LEU A 484 -26.36 -62.98 -40.11
C LEU A 484 -26.49 -62.41 -38.70
N SER A 485 -27.62 -62.66 -38.02
CA SER A 485 -27.76 -62.28 -36.61
C SER A 485 -26.65 -62.90 -35.75
N THR A 486 -26.38 -64.21 -35.92
CA THR A 486 -25.30 -64.90 -35.20
C THR A 486 -23.92 -64.35 -35.56
N ASP A 487 -23.66 -64.07 -36.84
CA ASP A 487 -22.38 -63.50 -37.30
C ASP A 487 -22.13 -62.11 -36.67
N TYR A 488 -23.12 -61.22 -36.67
CA TYR A 488 -22.99 -59.90 -36.04
C TYR A 488 -22.95 -59.99 -34.52
N PHE A 489 -23.63 -60.96 -33.91
CA PHE A 489 -23.52 -61.21 -32.47
C PHE A 489 -22.11 -61.68 -32.09
N GLN A 490 -21.47 -62.53 -32.91
CA GLN A 490 -20.07 -62.91 -32.71
C GLN A 490 -19.10 -61.73 -32.88
N LYS A 491 -19.34 -60.86 -33.87
CA LYS A 491 -18.58 -59.62 -34.01
C LYS A 491 -18.76 -58.72 -32.80
N ALA A 492 -20.00 -58.49 -32.36
CA ALA A 492 -20.30 -57.74 -31.15
C ALA A 492 -19.61 -58.34 -29.93
N LEU A 493 -19.67 -59.66 -29.73
CA LEU A 493 -19.00 -60.34 -28.62
C LEU A 493 -17.46 -60.19 -28.69
N LYS A 494 -16.88 -60.27 -29.89
CA LYS A 494 -15.44 -60.03 -30.08
C LYS A 494 -15.07 -58.59 -29.73
N THR A 495 -15.79 -57.61 -30.29
CA THR A 495 -15.58 -56.20 -30.01
C THR A 495 -15.84 -55.89 -28.54
N GLN A 496 -16.85 -56.50 -27.91
CA GLN A 496 -17.14 -56.37 -26.49
C GLN A 496 -16.03 -56.96 -25.64
N LYS A 497 -15.42 -58.10 -26.03
CA LYS A 497 -14.24 -58.64 -25.34
C LYS A 497 -13.05 -57.70 -25.45
N GLU A 498 -12.74 -57.22 -26.65
CA GLU A 498 -11.69 -56.22 -26.87
C GLU A 498 -11.97 -54.96 -26.04
N LEU A 499 -13.21 -54.46 -26.09
CA LEU A 499 -13.65 -53.31 -25.31
C LEU A 499 -13.64 -53.62 -23.82
N SER A 500 -13.93 -54.83 -23.35
CA SER A 500 -13.91 -55.20 -21.92
C SER A 500 -12.49 -55.38 -21.40
N GLU A 501 -11.57 -55.88 -22.24
CA GLU A 501 -10.14 -55.91 -21.94
C GLU A 501 -9.58 -54.49 -21.91
N GLU A 502 -9.94 -53.66 -22.90
CA GLU A 502 -9.65 -52.23 -22.90
C GLU A 502 -10.33 -51.51 -21.75
N THR A 503 -11.56 -51.85 -21.38
CA THR A 503 -12.33 -51.22 -20.29
C THR A 503 -11.75 -51.62 -18.95
N LYS A 504 -11.32 -52.88 -18.74
CA LYS A 504 -10.58 -53.26 -17.53
C LYS A 504 -9.22 -52.58 -17.46
N THR A 505 -8.53 -52.49 -18.60
CA THR A 505 -7.26 -51.75 -18.70
C THR A 505 -7.50 -50.27 -18.43
N LEU A 506 -8.60 -49.72 -18.92
CA LEU A 506 -9.03 -48.34 -18.76
C LEU A 506 -9.52 -48.11 -17.33
N GLU A 507 -10.23 -49.01 -16.67
CA GLU A 507 -10.64 -48.93 -15.26
C GLU A 507 -9.40 -48.92 -14.35
N LEU A 508 -8.44 -49.81 -14.62
CA LEU A 508 -7.15 -49.82 -13.92
C LEU A 508 -6.37 -48.53 -14.20
N ALA A 509 -6.29 -48.12 -15.46
CA ALA A 509 -5.60 -46.91 -15.87
C ALA A 509 -6.31 -45.66 -15.32
N THR A 510 -7.64 -45.60 -15.27
CA THR A 510 -8.42 -44.49 -14.73
C THR A 510 -8.32 -44.43 -13.22
N LEU A 511 -8.24 -45.57 -12.53
CA LEU A 511 -7.93 -45.61 -11.10
C LEU A 511 -6.52 -45.06 -10.83
N GLU A 512 -5.51 -45.54 -11.56
CA GLU A 512 -4.13 -45.03 -11.49
C GLU A 512 -4.06 -43.54 -11.84
N THR A 513 -4.73 -43.14 -12.92
CA THR A 513 -4.88 -41.75 -13.37
C THR A 513 -5.52 -40.90 -12.28
N SER A 514 -6.60 -41.36 -11.65
CA SER A 514 -7.32 -40.61 -10.62
C SER A 514 -6.45 -40.36 -9.39
N TYR A 515 -5.57 -41.32 -9.07
CA TYR A 515 -4.57 -41.24 -8.01
C TYR A 515 -3.43 -40.28 -8.38
N ASP A 516 -2.86 -40.40 -9.58
CA ASP A 516 -1.82 -39.51 -10.09
C ASP A 516 -2.31 -38.07 -10.18
N LEU A 517 -3.51 -37.87 -10.73
CA LEU A 517 -4.20 -36.58 -10.79
C LEU A 517 -4.34 -35.96 -9.39
N LYS A 518 -4.69 -36.77 -8.38
CA LYS A 518 -4.80 -36.30 -6.99
C LYS A 518 -3.43 -35.85 -6.45
N ASN A 519 -2.35 -36.51 -6.83
CA ASN A 519 -1.00 -36.13 -6.42
C ASN A 519 -0.54 -34.86 -7.14
N LYS A 520 -0.78 -34.75 -8.45
CA LYS A 520 -0.48 -33.55 -9.24
C LYS A 520 -1.22 -32.31 -8.70
N GLU A 521 -2.49 -32.45 -8.32
CA GLU A 521 -3.25 -31.36 -7.70
C GLU A 521 -2.64 -30.89 -6.37
N LYS A 522 -2.18 -31.82 -5.53
CA LYS A 522 -1.50 -31.48 -4.27
C LYS A 522 -0.20 -30.73 -4.54
N GLU A 523 0.57 -31.16 -5.53
CA GLU A 523 1.82 -30.50 -5.93
C GLU A 523 1.56 -29.06 -6.41
N LEU A 524 0.54 -28.87 -7.26
CA LEU A 524 0.11 -27.54 -7.72
C LEU A 524 -0.33 -26.65 -6.55
N THR A 525 -1.10 -27.21 -5.61
CA THR A 525 -1.56 -26.47 -4.42
C THR A 525 -0.38 -26.05 -3.54
N LEU A 526 0.59 -26.95 -3.34
CA LEU A 526 1.80 -26.66 -2.57
C LEU A 526 2.64 -25.57 -3.23
N LEU A 527 2.77 -25.62 -4.56
CA LEU A 527 3.49 -24.61 -5.32
C LEU A 527 2.84 -23.22 -5.21
N ASN A 528 1.51 -23.15 -5.28
CA ASN A 528 0.78 -21.90 -5.13
C ASN A 528 0.93 -21.31 -3.72
N LEU A 529 0.91 -22.15 -2.68
CA LEU A 529 1.22 -21.74 -1.31
C LEU A 529 2.66 -21.21 -1.16
N GLN A 530 3.63 -21.83 -1.83
CA GLN A 530 5.01 -21.34 -1.86
C GLN A 530 5.11 -19.97 -2.52
N LYS A 531 4.40 -19.76 -3.64
CA LYS A 531 4.35 -18.46 -4.34
C LYS A 531 3.77 -17.37 -3.44
N GLU A 532 2.63 -17.62 -2.79
CA GLU A 532 2.00 -16.66 -1.86
C GLU A 532 2.93 -16.28 -0.70
N ASN A 533 3.67 -17.25 -0.15
CA ASN A 533 4.66 -16.99 0.89
C ASN A 533 5.85 -16.15 0.38
N ASN A 534 6.29 -16.38 -0.86
CA ASN A 534 7.34 -15.58 -1.49
C ASN A 534 6.89 -14.13 -1.71
N GLU A 535 5.67 -13.92 -2.20
CA GLU A 535 5.09 -12.58 -2.38
C GLU A 535 4.98 -11.82 -1.04
N LYS A 536 4.50 -12.49 0.02
CA LYS A 536 4.47 -11.95 1.38
C LYS A 536 5.88 -11.56 1.86
N THR A 537 6.88 -12.39 1.57
CA THR A 537 8.29 -12.13 1.92
C THR A 537 8.83 -10.90 1.19
N ILE A 538 8.54 -10.76 -0.10
CA ILE A 538 8.92 -9.59 -0.90
C ILE A 538 8.25 -8.32 -0.35
N ALA A 539 6.97 -8.37 -0.01
CA ALA A 539 6.24 -7.25 0.57
C ALA A 539 6.86 -6.79 1.91
N LEU A 540 7.26 -7.74 2.76
CA LEU A 540 7.97 -7.44 4.01
C LEU A 540 9.33 -6.77 3.75
N LYS A 541 10.12 -7.28 2.79
CA LYS A 541 11.40 -6.66 2.41
C LYS A 541 11.21 -5.23 1.92
N ASN A 542 10.20 -4.98 1.09
CA ASN A 542 9.89 -3.63 0.60
C ASN A 542 9.51 -2.66 1.73
N ARG A 543 8.74 -3.12 2.72
CA ARG A 543 8.43 -2.31 3.93
C ARG A 543 9.70 -1.98 4.72
N THR A 544 10.60 -2.95 4.89
CA THR A 544 11.89 -2.74 5.57
C THR A 544 12.76 -1.73 4.82
N ILE A 545 12.87 -1.84 3.49
CA ILE A 545 13.63 -0.90 2.66
C ILE A 545 13.04 0.52 2.78
N ALA A 546 11.71 0.66 2.74
CA ALA A 546 11.05 1.95 2.91
C ALA A 546 11.34 2.57 4.29
N SER A 547 11.33 1.75 5.35
CA SER A 547 11.70 2.20 6.70
C SER A 547 13.16 2.66 6.76
N GLN A 548 14.09 1.91 6.16
CA GLN A 548 15.51 2.28 6.11
C GLN A 548 15.72 3.61 5.36
N ARG A 549 15.04 3.79 4.22
CA ARG A 549 15.07 5.05 3.45
C ARG A 549 14.61 6.24 4.30
N ASN A 550 13.51 6.09 5.05
CA ASN A 550 12.99 7.16 5.91
C ASN A 550 13.97 7.52 7.03
N THR A 551 14.60 6.53 7.66
CA THR A 551 15.65 6.76 8.67
C THR A 551 16.82 7.55 8.09
N LEU A 552 17.27 7.23 6.87
CA LEU A 552 18.34 7.98 6.20
C LEU A 552 17.97 9.45 5.93
N ILE A 553 16.72 9.71 5.52
CA ILE A 553 16.23 11.08 5.30
C ILE A 553 16.29 11.89 6.61
N VAL A 554 15.85 11.31 7.73
CA VAL A 554 15.90 11.98 9.04
C VAL A 554 17.34 12.31 9.44
N LEU A 555 18.28 11.37 9.25
CA LEU A 555 19.70 11.60 9.52
C LEU A 555 20.28 12.72 8.65
N ALA A 556 19.93 12.77 7.36
CA ALA A 556 20.38 13.82 6.45
C ALA A 556 19.88 15.21 6.88
N VAL A 557 18.60 15.32 7.29
CA VAL A 557 18.03 16.57 7.82
C VAL A 557 18.75 17.00 9.11
N GLY A 558 19.02 16.06 10.01
CA GLY A 558 19.78 16.33 11.24
C GLY A 558 21.19 16.86 10.96
N PHE A 559 21.88 16.29 9.97
CA PHE A 559 23.20 16.76 9.56
C PHE A 559 23.17 18.17 8.97
N ILE A 560 22.18 18.49 8.14
CA ILE A 560 22.00 19.85 7.58
C ILE A 560 21.77 20.86 8.71
N LEU A 561 20.96 20.52 9.72
CA LEU A 561 20.74 21.39 10.88
C LEU A 561 22.03 21.66 11.66
N LEU A 562 22.89 20.65 11.84
CA LEU A 562 24.20 20.82 12.48
C LEU A 562 25.10 21.77 11.69
N LEU A 563 25.10 21.70 10.36
CA LEU A 563 25.85 22.63 9.51
C LEU A 563 25.33 24.07 9.65
N VAL A 564 24.01 24.26 9.72
CA VAL A 564 23.39 25.58 9.95
C VAL A 564 23.80 26.13 11.30
N ILE A 565 23.74 25.33 12.36
CA ILE A 565 24.15 25.74 13.72
C ILE A 565 25.65 26.10 13.74
N SER A 566 26.50 25.27 13.14
CA SER A 566 27.94 25.53 13.01
C SER A 566 28.21 26.84 12.28
N TYR A 567 27.48 27.12 11.19
CA TYR A 567 27.56 28.37 10.46
C TYR A 567 27.15 29.58 11.31
N ILE A 568 26.07 29.47 12.09
CA ILE A 568 25.62 30.52 13.02
C ILE A 568 26.70 30.81 14.07
N ILE A 569 27.29 29.77 14.66
CA ILE A 569 28.38 29.90 15.63
C ILE A 569 29.59 30.60 14.99
N PHE A 570 29.98 30.18 13.79
CA PHE A 570 31.08 30.81 13.06
C PHE A 570 30.82 32.31 12.80
N ARG A 571 29.60 32.68 12.38
CA ARG A 571 29.18 34.07 12.21
C ARG A 571 29.27 34.85 13.51
N TYR A 572 28.78 34.27 14.61
CA TYR A 572 28.84 34.86 15.93
C TYR A 572 30.29 35.13 16.37
N LEU A 573 31.19 34.16 16.19
CA LEU A 573 32.62 34.30 16.50
C LEU A 573 33.28 35.41 15.67
N LYS A 574 32.94 35.51 14.37
CA LYS A 574 33.46 36.56 13.48
C LYS A 574 32.98 37.96 13.84
N ILE A 575 31.76 38.08 14.37
CA ILE A 575 31.25 39.37 14.89
C ILE A 575 31.99 39.74 16.17
N ARG A 576 32.15 38.77 17.09
CA ARG A 576 32.84 38.96 18.37
C ARG A 576 34.27 39.47 18.20
N THR A 577 35.02 38.97 17.22
CA THR A 577 36.39 39.45 16.96
C THR A 577 36.44 40.91 16.52
N LYS A 578 35.48 41.36 15.70
CA LYS A 578 35.35 42.78 15.33
C LYS A 578 34.98 43.65 16.53
N THR A 579 34.03 43.20 17.35
CA THR A 579 33.63 43.91 18.58
C THR A 579 34.80 44.06 19.55
N ASN A 580 35.61 43.01 19.72
CA ASN A 580 36.80 43.07 20.58
C ASN A 580 37.87 44.05 20.06
N HIS A 581 38.02 44.19 18.74
CA HIS A 581 38.94 45.19 18.18
C HIS A 581 38.46 46.61 18.48
N LYS A 582 37.15 46.86 18.34
CA LYS A 582 36.54 48.15 18.66
C LYS A 582 36.57 48.48 20.15
N LEU A 583 36.46 47.45 21.00
CA LEU A 583 36.64 47.58 22.44
C LEU A 583 38.07 48.00 22.82
N ARG A 584 39.09 47.51 22.09
CA ARG A 584 40.48 47.94 22.29
C ARG A 584 40.69 49.40 21.89
N GLU A 585 40.10 49.84 20.78
CA GLU A 585 40.13 51.25 20.38
C GLU A 585 39.48 52.15 21.44
N LEU A 586 38.30 51.75 21.94
CA LEU A 586 37.60 52.49 23.00
C LEU A 586 38.36 52.49 24.33
N ASN A 587 39.03 51.38 24.68
CA ASN A 587 39.87 51.33 25.88
C ASN A 587 41.05 52.29 25.81
N ASN A 588 41.63 52.49 24.63
CA ASN A 588 42.71 53.48 24.45
C ASN A 588 42.17 54.92 24.60
N GLU A 589 40.97 55.19 24.09
CA GLU A 589 40.30 56.51 24.23
C GLU A 589 39.90 56.79 25.70
N ILE A 590 39.49 55.77 26.45
CA ILE A 590 39.27 55.86 27.90
C ILE A 590 40.57 56.20 28.64
N GLN A 591 41.70 55.64 28.20
CA GLN A 591 42.99 55.87 28.84
C GLN A 591 43.48 57.32 28.66
N GLU A 592 43.28 57.93 27.49
CA GLU A 592 43.55 59.36 27.27
C GLU A 592 42.68 60.26 28.17
N LYS A 593 41.40 59.91 28.36
CA LYS A 593 40.51 60.64 29.29
C LYS A 593 40.89 60.46 30.77
N GLN A 594 41.52 59.34 31.13
CA GLN A 594 42.00 59.11 32.49
C GLN A 594 43.17 60.04 32.85
N GLU A 595 44.04 60.36 31.88
CA GLU A 595 45.14 61.31 32.08
C GLU A 595 44.62 62.75 32.31
N GLU A 596 43.53 63.14 31.66
CA GLU A 596 42.87 64.43 31.86
C GLU A 596 42.19 64.56 33.24
N ILE A 597 41.61 63.46 33.74
CA ILE A 597 41.02 63.39 35.09
C ILE A 597 42.10 63.39 36.19
N MET A 598 43.28 62.84 35.94
CA MET A 598 44.39 62.82 36.91
C MET A 598 44.89 64.22 37.28
N ALA A 599 44.94 65.15 36.32
CA ALA A 599 45.33 66.53 36.59
C ALA A 599 44.33 67.29 37.49
N GLN A 600 43.04 66.92 37.43
CA GLN A 600 42.00 67.47 38.32
C GLN A 600 41.98 66.79 39.71
N SER A 601 42.59 65.61 39.83
CA SER A 601 42.69 64.86 41.09
C SER A 601 43.82 65.36 41.99
N GLU A 602 44.91 65.89 41.45
CA GLU A 602 46.08 66.37 42.22
C GLU A 602 45.73 67.54 43.17
N GLU A 603 44.82 68.43 42.78
CA GLU A 603 44.35 69.56 43.60
C GLU A 603 43.44 69.12 44.77
N LEU A 604 42.73 67.98 44.61
CA LEU A 604 41.88 67.37 45.63
C LEU A 604 42.65 66.45 46.59
N GLN A 605 43.89 66.09 46.22
CA GLN A 605 44.73 65.10 46.90
C GLN A 605 45.46 65.66 48.11
N GLU A 606 45.87 66.94 48.11
CA GLU A 606 46.48 67.59 49.29
C GLU A 606 45.50 67.74 50.46
N ALA A 607 44.21 67.95 50.19
CA ALA A 607 43.17 68.09 51.21
C ALA A 607 42.75 66.76 51.86
N ASN A 608 42.92 65.64 51.16
CA ASN A 608 42.57 64.29 51.64
C ASN A 608 43.74 63.55 52.33
N GLN A 609 45.00 63.95 52.09
CA GLN A 609 46.18 63.28 52.66
C GLN A 609 46.27 63.36 54.20
N TYR A 610 45.71 64.39 54.83
CA TYR A 610 45.71 64.53 56.30
C TYR A 610 44.68 63.63 57.02
N VAL A 611 43.59 63.26 56.34
CA VAL A 611 42.51 62.43 56.91
C VAL A 611 42.73 60.93 56.63
N THR A 612 43.48 60.60 55.57
CA THR A 612 43.64 59.23 55.05
C THR A 612 44.77 58.45 55.71
N GLU A 613 45.84 59.11 56.19
CA GLU A 613 46.99 58.45 56.83
C GLU A 613 46.64 57.71 58.14
N LEU A 614 45.59 58.12 58.85
CA LEU A 614 45.15 57.50 60.10
C LEU A 614 44.18 56.31 59.91
N ASN A 615 43.44 56.27 58.80
CA ASN A 615 42.39 55.26 58.57
C ASN A 615 42.86 54.05 57.72
N GLU A 616 43.84 54.23 56.83
CA GLU A 616 44.22 53.20 55.85
C GLU A 616 44.94 51.96 56.43
N LYS A 617 45.66 52.09 57.55
CA LYS A 617 46.33 50.93 58.16
C LYS A 617 45.38 49.97 58.86
N LEU A 618 44.19 50.43 59.25
CA LEU A 618 43.20 49.65 60.00
C LEU A 618 42.13 49.02 59.07
N GLU A 619 41.75 49.68 57.98
CA GLU A 619 40.73 49.19 57.03
C GLU A 619 41.20 48.03 56.13
N ASN A 620 42.45 48.04 55.67
CA ASN A 620 42.91 47.08 54.67
C ASN A 620 42.91 45.62 55.15
N ARG A 621 43.04 45.35 56.46
CA ARG A 621 43.02 43.98 56.99
C ARG A 621 41.60 43.43 57.25
N VAL A 622 40.60 44.31 57.34
CA VAL A 622 39.17 43.96 57.53
C VAL A 622 38.46 43.81 56.18
N LYS A 623 38.85 44.62 55.17
CA LYS A 623 38.25 44.63 53.82
C LYS A 623 38.45 43.31 53.06
N ASP A 624 39.64 42.71 53.14
CA ASP A 624 39.95 41.47 52.40
C ASP A 624 39.14 40.24 52.86
N ARG A 625 38.74 40.16 54.15
CA ARG A 625 37.89 39.06 54.64
C ARG A 625 36.40 39.27 54.43
N THR A 626 35.95 40.52 54.28
CA THR A 626 34.53 40.85 54.11
C THR A 626 34.10 40.63 52.65
N LEU A 627 34.96 40.96 51.69
CA LEU A 627 34.67 40.82 50.25
C LEU A 627 34.60 39.35 49.77
N ALA A 628 35.31 38.43 50.45
CA ALA A 628 35.23 37.00 50.16
C ALA A 628 33.93 36.35 50.67
N LEU A 629 33.31 36.93 51.70
CA LEU A 629 32.05 36.46 52.30
C LEU A 629 30.82 36.98 51.54
N GLU A 630 30.84 38.25 51.09
CA GLU A 630 29.75 38.88 50.31
C GLU A 630 29.55 38.24 48.92
N ASN A 631 30.65 37.87 48.25
CA ASN A 631 30.59 37.20 46.95
C ASN A 631 29.97 35.79 47.04
N ALA A 632 30.23 35.03 48.11
CA ALA A 632 29.65 33.70 48.31
C ALA A 632 28.16 33.73 48.69
N LEU A 633 27.71 34.80 49.36
CA LEU A 633 26.30 35.02 49.70
C LEU A 633 25.47 35.44 48.46
N SER A 634 25.99 36.34 47.62
CA SER A 634 25.32 36.80 46.38
C SER A 634 25.19 35.69 45.32
N GLU A 635 26.18 34.79 45.23
CA GLU A 635 26.14 33.65 44.30
C GLU A 635 25.02 32.65 44.62
N LEU A 636 24.70 32.49 45.91
CA LEU A 636 23.65 31.58 46.38
C LEU A 636 22.24 32.10 46.07
N ASP A 637 21.99 33.41 46.19
CA ASP A 637 20.70 34.03 45.84
C ASP A 637 20.47 34.04 44.31
N HIS A 638 21.52 34.33 43.52
CA HIS A 638 21.44 34.23 42.05
C HIS A 638 21.22 32.80 41.53
N PHE A 639 21.70 31.78 42.25
CA PHE A 639 21.45 30.37 41.92
C PHE A 639 19.96 30.01 42.01
N PHE A 640 19.27 30.42 43.08
CA PHE A 640 17.84 30.12 43.25
C PHE A 640 16.95 30.83 42.21
N TYR A 641 17.32 32.05 41.79
CA TYR A 641 16.63 32.77 40.71
C TYR A 641 16.70 32.00 39.38
N ARG A 642 17.92 31.61 38.96
CA ARG A 642 18.15 30.91 37.69
C ARG A 642 17.51 29.53 37.68
N ALA A 643 17.69 28.74 38.75
CA ALA A 643 17.09 27.41 38.83
C ALA A 643 15.55 27.45 38.73
N SER A 644 14.92 28.43 39.37
CA SER A 644 13.46 28.58 39.31
C SER A 644 12.95 29.07 37.95
N HIS A 645 13.72 29.92 37.27
CA HIS A 645 13.39 30.40 35.93
C HIS A 645 13.45 29.25 34.90
N ASP A 646 14.52 28.46 34.96
CA ASP A 646 14.79 27.40 33.99
C ASP A 646 13.85 26.19 34.16
N PHE A 647 13.32 25.93 35.36
CA PHE A 647 12.31 24.89 35.57
C PHE A 647 10.90 25.29 35.10
N ARG A 648 10.59 26.59 34.96
CA ARG A 648 9.23 27.05 34.63
C ARG A 648 8.78 26.65 33.23
N GLY A 649 9.69 26.72 32.24
CA GLY A 649 9.44 26.34 30.85
C GLY A 649 9.02 24.87 30.67
N PRO A 650 9.87 23.89 31.04
CA PRO A 650 9.53 22.47 30.89
C PRO A 650 8.31 22.06 31.73
N LEU A 651 8.09 22.70 32.90
CA LEU A 651 6.91 22.43 33.73
C LEU A 651 5.61 22.92 33.08
N THR A 652 5.63 24.10 32.44
CA THR A 652 4.48 24.64 31.69
C THR A 652 4.12 23.71 30.52
N THR A 653 5.12 23.19 29.82
CA THR A 653 4.91 22.20 28.75
C THR A 653 4.30 20.90 29.29
N LEU A 654 4.79 20.38 30.42
CA LEU A 654 4.22 19.20 31.08
C LEU A 654 2.77 19.42 31.53
N MET A 655 2.45 20.59 32.09
CA MET A 655 1.07 20.97 32.42
C MET A 655 0.17 21.01 31.18
N GLY A 656 0.67 21.54 30.05
CA GLY A 656 -0.07 21.56 28.78
C GLY A 656 -0.36 20.16 28.23
N LEU A 657 0.64 19.26 28.24
CA LEU A 657 0.47 17.87 27.79
C LEU A 657 -0.52 17.09 28.67
N VAL A 658 -0.46 17.28 30.00
CA VAL A 658 -1.42 16.69 30.94
C VAL A 658 -2.82 17.32 30.80
N GLY A 659 -2.91 18.58 30.39
CA GLY A 659 -4.17 19.25 30.09
C GLY A 659 -4.85 18.68 28.83
N ILE A 660 -4.08 18.44 27.77
CA ILE A 660 -4.56 17.86 26.51
C ILE A 660 -5.02 16.41 26.70
N SER A 661 -4.34 15.63 27.56
CA SER A 661 -4.70 14.22 27.78
C SER A 661 -6.09 14.02 28.41
N LYS A 662 -6.68 15.06 29.03
CA LYS A 662 -8.07 15.04 29.52
C LYS A 662 -9.12 15.00 28.40
N GLY A 663 -8.75 15.30 27.15
CA GLY A 663 -9.64 15.25 25.98
C GLY A 663 -9.67 13.91 25.25
N TYR A 664 -8.88 12.93 25.68
CA TYR A 664 -8.84 11.58 25.09
C TYR A 664 -9.55 10.56 25.99
N ASP A 665 -10.24 9.60 25.39
CA ASP A 665 -10.93 8.55 26.14
C ASP A 665 -9.93 7.47 26.59
N LEU A 666 -9.38 7.67 27.79
CA LEU A 666 -8.38 6.78 28.38
C LEU A 666 -9.04 5.68 29.24
N PRO A 667 -8.51 4.45 29.24
CA PRO A 667 -8.89 3.40 30.20
C PRO A 667 -8.75 3.88 31.65
N GLU A 668 -9.50 3.28 32.58
CA GLU A 668 -9.61 3.75 33.96
C GLU A 668 -8.24 3.78 34.70
N GLU A 669 -7.39 2.77 34.48
CA GLU A 669 -6.03 2.77 35.06
C GLU A 669 -5.18 3.92 34.50
N GLY A 670 -5.34 4.22 33.20
CA GLY A 670 -4.69 5.34 32.54
C GLY A 670 -5.12 6.68 33.12
N ARG A 671 -6.43 6.90 33.32
CA ARG A 671 -6.96 8.13 33.95
C ARG A 671 -6.41 8.33 35.37
N THR A 672 -6.31 7.26 36.15
CA THR A 672 -5.78 7.31 37.51
C THR A 672 -4.30 7.72 37.52
N LEU A 673 -3.49 7.12 36.65
CA LEU A 673 -2.07 7.46 36.53
C LEU A 673 -1.86 8.91 36.08
N PHE A 674 -2.62 9.37 35.08
CA PHE A 674 -2.53 10.75 34.59
C PHE A 674 -2.97 11.77 35.64
N ASN A 675 -3.99 11.46 36.45
CA ASN A 675 -4.37 12.31 37.58
C ASN A 675 -3.25 12.40 38.63
N GLN A 676 -2.54 11.31 38.90
CA GLN A 676 -1.38 11.34 39.81
C GLN A 676 -0.22 12.17 39.23
N VAL A 677 0.03 12.08 37.92
CA VAL A 677 1.00 12.95 37.22
C VAL A 677 0.58 14.41 37.35
N ASN A 678 -0.69 14.73 37.12
CA ASN A 678 -1.22 16.09 37.26
C ASN A 678 -1.01 16.66 38.67
N ILE A 679 -1.34 15.88 39.71
CA ILE A 679 -1.13 16.27 41.11
C ILE A 679 0.37 16.50 41.39
N THR A 680 1.24 15.65 40.84
CA THR A 680 2.70 15.77 41.03
C THR A 680 3.26 17.01 40.35
N VAL A 681 2.81 17.30 39.13
CA VAL A 681 3.17 18.51 38.37
C VAL A 681 2.71 19.78 39.11
N GLN A 682 1.50 19.78 39.68
CA GLN A 682 1.02 20.90 40.51
C GLN A 682 1.83 21.10 41.80
N LYS A 683 2.28 20.02 42.45
CA LYS A 683 3.17 20.10 43.62
C LYS A 683 4.54 20.69 43.27
N LEU A 684 5.08 20.33 42.11
CA LEU A 684 6.35 20.89 41.61
C LEU A 684 6.21 22.37 41.27
N ASP A 685 5.10 22.80 40.66
CA ASP A 685 4.83 24.21 40.38
C ASP A 685 4.77 25.05 41.68
N GLY A 686 4.12 24.51 42.71
CA GLY A 686 4.10 25.11 44.04
C GLY A 686 5.51 25.23 44.67
N LEU A 687 6.40 24.26 44.43
CA LEU A 687 7.79 24.32 44.90
C LEU A 687 8.58 25.42 44.20
N VAL A 688 8.49 25.49 42.87
CA VAL A 688 9.17 26.51 42.06
C VAL A 688 8.73 27.91 42.46
N LYS A 689 7.43 28.13 42.72
CA LYS A 689 6.91 29.40 43.22
C LYS A 689 7.47 29.78 44.60
N LYS A 690 7.61 28.82 45.52
CA LYS A 690 8.23 29.06 46.84
C LYS A 690 9.72 29.38 46.73
N LEU A 691 10.46 28.78 45.79
CA LEU A 691 11.87 29.14 45.51
C LEU A 691 12.00 30.55 44.92
N GLN A 692 11.07 30.95 44.04
CA GLN A 692 11.02 32.31 43.51
C GLN A 692 10.76 33.33 44.61
N ALA A 693 9.91 33.01 45.58
CA ALA A 693 9.70 33.88 46.73
C ALA A 693 10.98 34.11 47.56
N VAL A 694 11.83 33.09 47.72
CA VAL A 694 13.13 33.23 48.43
C VAL A 694 14.08 34.18 47.70
N SER A 695 14.11 34.12 46.36
CA SER A 695 14.91 35.01 45.51
C SER A 695 14.33 36.43 45.47
N PHE A 696 13.01 36.56 45.33
CA PHE A 696 12.29 37.84 45.35
C PHE A 696 12.51 38.61 46.66
N LEU A 697 12.57 37.91 47.79
CA LEU A 697 12.93 38.50 49.08
C LEU A 697 14.41 38.92 49.15
N GLY A 698 15.31 38.33 48.36
CA GLY A 698 16.72 38.75 48.27
C GLY A 698 16.91 40.08 47.54
N ASP A 699 15.99 40.46 46.65
CA ASP A 699 15.99 41.71 45.87
C ASP A 699 15.00 42.75 46.45
N PHE A 700 14.91 42.81 47.79
CA PHE A 700 13.92 43.64 48.50
C PHE A 700 13.99 45.13 48.12
N GLU A 701 15.18 45.64 47.76
CA GLU A 701 15.37 47.04 47.35
C GLU A 701 14.58 47.42 46.09
N ASN A 702 14.24 46.45 45.23
CA ASN A 702 13.44 46.66 44.01
C ASN A 702 11.94 46.40 44.19
N LEU A 703 11.46 46.18 45.42
CA LEU A 703 10.04 45.98 45.69
C LEU A 703 9.23 47.27 45.50
N LYS A 704 7.94 47.10 45.16
CA LYS A 704 6.97 48.21 45.14
C LYS A 704 6.92 48.86 46.53
N ALA A 705 6.87 50.19 46.54
CA ALA A 705 6.79 51.01 47.75
C ALA A 705 5.67 50.53 48.70
N PRO A 706 5.86 50.67 50.02
CA PRO A 706 4.84 50.31 51.00
C PRO A 706 3.59 51.18 50.79
N THR A 707 2.42 50.62 51.05
CA THR A 707 1.12 51.25 50.76
C THR A 707 0.23 51.26 52.00
N SER A 708 -0.71 52.19 52.07
CA SER A 708 -1.71 52.22 53.14
C SER A 708 -2.72 51.08 52.96
N ILE A 709 -2.77 50.15 53.92
CA ILE A 709 -3.68 49.00 53.94
C ILE A 709 -4.59 49.04 55.17
N ASN A 710 -5.87 48.70 55.02
CA ASN A 710 -6.70 48.34 56.17
C ASN A 710 -6.32 46.90 56.59
N LEU A 711 -5.84 46.74 57.83
CA LEU A 711 -5.32 45.46 58.29
C LEU A 711 -6.38 44.37 58.34
N LYS A 712 -7.56 44.69 58.88
CA LYS A 712 -8.65 43.73 59.03
C LYS A 712 -9.13 43.22 57.67
N ASP A 713 -9.37 44.09 56.71
CA ASP A 713 -9.81 43.73 55.36
C ASP A 713 -8.78 42.88 54.63
N GLN A 714 -7.49 43.25 54.71
CA GLN A 714 -6.44 42.48 54.05
C GLN A 714 -6.24 41.10 54.67
N ILE A 715 -6.26 41.01 56.01
CA ILE A 715 -6.13 39.73 56.71
C ILE A 715 -7.32 38.82 56.39
N HIS A 716 -8.55 39.35 56.38
CA HIS A 716 -9.73 38.59 55.98
C HIS A 716 -9.60 38.10 54.54
N LYS A 717 -9.25 38.98 53.60
CA LYS A 717 -9.08 38.63 52.19
C LYS A 717 -8.07 37.49 51.99
N ILE A 718 -6.87 37.63 52.56
CA ILE A 718 -5.81 36.61 52.42
C ILE A 718 -6.24 35.29 53.06
N THR A 719 -6.84 35.36 54.25
CA THR A 719 -7.26 34.17 55.00
C THR A 719 -8.37 33.42 54.26
N ASP A 720 -9.40 34.12 53.79
CA ASP A 720 -10.52 33.54 53.06
C ASP A 720 -10.06 32.90 51.74
N GLU A 721 -9.13 33.54 51.03
CA GLU A 721 -8.54 32.98 49.81
C GLU A 721 -7.77 31.68 50.08
N VAL A 722 -6.97 31.63 51.16
CA VAL A 722 -6.20 30.43 51.52
C VAL A 722 -7.11 29.30 52.00
N VAL A 723 -8.10 29.62 52.85
CA VAL A 723 -9.07 28.64 53.34
C VAL A 723 -9.89 28.08 52.18
N LYS A 724 -10.45 28.93 51.30
CA LYS A 724 -11.25 28.51 50.13
C LYS A 724 -10.45 27.61 49.18
N ARG A 725 -9.17 27.91 48.97
CA ARG A 725 -8.28 27.12 48.10
C ARG A 725 -8.00 25.74 48.68
N LYS A 726 -7.92 25.60 50.01
CA LYS A 726 -7.54 24.36 50.69
C LYS A 726 -8.73 23.56 51.22
N SER A 727 -9.90 24.17 51.39
CA SER A 727 -11.13 23.50 51.81
C SER A 727 -11.72 22.60 50.71
N PHE A 728 -11.40 22.87 49.45
CA PHE A 728 -11.79 22.00 48.31
C PHE A 728 -11.14 20.60 48.36
N ASP A 729 -9.97 20.46 49.00
CA ASP A 729 -9.25 19.19 49.11
C ASP A 729 -9.74 18.31 50.28
N ARG A 730 -10.60 18.86 51.16
CA ARG A 730 -11.05 18.23 52.42
C ARG A 730 -12.49 18.65 52.77
N THR A 731 -13.46 18.19 51.98
CA THR A 731 -14.90 18.54 52.12
C THR A 731 -15.53 18.18 53.46
N ASP A 732 -14.89 17.31 54.25
CA ASP A 732 -15.44 16.73 55.48
C ASP A 732 -15.00 17.47 56.76
N TYR A 733 -14.34 18.61 56.62
CA TYR A 733 -13.75 19.38 57.71
C TYR A 733 -14.56 20.65 57.97
N GLN A 734 -14.73 20.99 59.25
CA GLN A 734 -15.33 22.26 59.69
C GLN A 734 -14.22 23.25 60.04
N TYR A 735 -14.25 24.43 59.43
CA TYR A 735 -13.27 25.49 59.63
C TYR A 735 -13.88 26.63 60.47
N ASP A 736 -13.38 26.82 61.70
CA ASP A 736 -13.72 27.94 62.57
C ASP A 736 -12.52 28.91 62.61
N VAL A 737 -12.56 29.90 61.71
CA VAL A 737 -11.50 30.91 61.59
C VAL A 737 -12.01 32.23 62.16
N LYS A 738 -11.36 32.70 63.24
CA LYS A 738 -11.72 33.94 63.91
C LYS A 738 -10.60 34.95 63.76
N VAL A 739 -10.91 36.05 63.09
CA VAL A 739 -9.99 37.18 62.90
C VAL A 739 -10.35 38.30 63.88
N TYR A 740 -9.37 38.70 64.67
CA TYR A 740 -9.44 39.81 65.62
C TYR A 740 -8.40 40.85 65.21
N ALA A 741 -8.79 41.75 64.32
CA ALA A 741 -7.91 42.80 63.84
C ALA A 741 -8.53 44.18 64.08
N THR A 742 -7.70 45.17 64.38
CA THR A 742 -8.13 46.56 64.43
C THR A 742 -8.49 47.05 63.02
N ASP A 743 -9.42 48.02 62.92
CA ASP A 743 -9.83 48.62 61.63
C ASP A 743 -8.85 49.72 61.15
N ASP A 744 -7.62 49.67 61.65
CA ASP A 744 -6.61 50.70 61.41
C ASP A 744 -6.04 50.59 59.99
N LYS A 745 -5.78 51.75 59.40
CA LYS A 745 -5.01 51.86 58.16
C LYS A 745 -3.53 52.02 58.49
N VAL A 746 -2.70 51.11 57.97
CA VAL A 746 -1.26 51.05 58.25
C VAL A 746 -0.48 51.07 56.95
N ILE A 747 0.63 51.81 56.92
CA ILE A 747 1.55 51.81 55.77
C ILE A 747 2.43 50.57 55.88
N PHE A 748 2.26 49.63 54.96
CA PHE A 748 2.99 48.36 54.98
C PHE A 748 3.15 47.78 53.58
N TYR A 749 3.97 46.74 53.43
CA TYR A 749 4.13 46.00 52.18
C TYR A 749 3.08 44.88 52.10
N PRO A 750 2.03 44.99 51.26
CA PRO A 750 0.94 44.02 51.23
C PRO A 750 1.43 42.60 50.87
N VAL A 751 2.43 42.52 49.99
CA VAL A 751 3.01 41.25 49.52
C VAL A 751 3.72 40.51 50.66
N LEU A 752 4.42 41.22 51.56
CA LEU A 752 5.08 40.60 52.70
C LEU A 752 4.06 40.08 53.73
N LEU A 753 2.99 40.86 53.96
CA LEU A 753 1.87 40.41 54.79
C LEU A 753 1.20 39.16 54.22
N GLU A 754 0.97 39.13 52.90
CA GLU A 754 0.42 37.96 52.19
C GLU A 754 1.34 36.74 52.30
N ILE A 755 2.65 36.89 52.08
CA ILE A 755 3.61 35.79 52.20
C ILE A 755 3.61 35.21 53.61
N CYS A 756 3.69 36.07 54.64
CA CYS A 756 3.73 35.62 56.02
C CYS A 756 2.43 34.93 56.43
N LEU A 757 1.30 35.58 56.19
CA LEU A 757 -0.01 35.09 56.63
C LEU A 757 -0.43 33.83 55.86
N SER A 758 -0.22 33.79 54.54
CA SER A 758 -0.60 32.62 53.74
C SER A 758 0.17 31.36 54.13
N ASN A 759 1.47 31.46 54.41
CA ASN A 759 2.27 30.31 54.85
C ASN A 759 1.90 29.85 56.26
N LEU A 760 1.62 30.78 57.18
CA LEU A 760 1.20 30.43 58.54
C LEU A 760 -0.19 29.78 58.56
N VAL A 761 -1.17 30.35 57.84
CA VAL A 761 -2.52 29.78 57.73
C VAL A 761 -2.50 28.45 56.98
N GLU A 762 -1.75 28.33 55.88
CA GLU A 762 -1.57 27.07 55.16
C GLU A 762 -0.99 25.99 56.08
N ASN A 763 0.00 26.32 56.91
CA ASN A 763 0.56 25.38 57.89
C ASN A 763 -0.48 24.96 58.93
N SER A 764 -1.27 25.89 59.46
CA SER A 764 -2.34 25.59 60.44
C SER A 764 -3.44 24.68 59.88
N LEU A 765 -3.67 24.70 58.56
CA LEU A 765 -4.62 23.82 57.86
C LEU A 765 -4.02 22.44 57.54
N ILE A 766 -2.78 22.41 57.02
CA ILE A 766 -2.11 21.16 56.61
C ILE A 766 -1.72 20.32 57.83
N PHE A 767 -1.19 20.96 58.86
CA PHE A 767 -0.66 20.32 60.05
C PHE A 767 -1.71 20.26 61.16
N ASN A 768 -2.87 19.69 60.83
CA ASN A 768 -3.97 19.46 61.75
C ASN A 768 -4.60 18.07 61.50
N TYR A 769 -4.74 17.27 62.56
CA TYR A 769 -5.38 15.94 62.51
C TYR A 769 -6.87 15.99 62.86
N THR A 770 -7.39 17.13 63.33
CA THR A 770 -8.78 17.26 63.78
C THR A 770 -9.70 17.61 62.62
N LYS A 771 -10.94 17.10 62.65
CA LYS A 771 -11.98 17.46 61.67
C LYS A 771 -12.56 18.86 61.91
N SER A 772 -12.38 19.43 63.11
CA SER A 772 -12.80 20.80 63.46
C SER A 772 -11.56 21.66 63.64
N ILE A 773 -11.13 22.30 62.56
CA ILE A 773 -9.93 23.12 62.52
C ILE A 773 -10.27 24.50 63.06
N LYS A 774 -9.56 24.92 64.12
CA LYS A 774 -9.74 26.21 64.76
C LYS A 774 -8.49 27.04 64.54
N ILE A 775 -8.64 28.18 63.86
CA ILE A 775 -7.55 29.12 63.62
C ILE A 775 -7.98 30.48 64.17
N ARG A 776 -7.15 31.03 65.06
CA ARG A 776 -7.33 32.38 65.59
C ARG A 776 -6.22 33.26 65.03
N ILE A 777 -6.62 34.31 64.35
CA ILE A 777 -5.69 35.31 63.80
C ILE A 777 -5.96 36.61 64.54
N SER A 778 -4.92 37.20 65.12
CA SER A 778 -5.00 38.51 65.74
C SER A 778 -3.95 39.46 65.18
N ALA A 779 -4.34 40.68 64.88
CA ALA A 779 -3.43 41.72 64.43
C ALA A 779 -3.75 43.04 65.10
N GLU A 780 -2.74 43.67 65.69
CA GLU A 780 -2.87 44.98 66.31
C GLU A 780 -1.61 45.81 66.05
N VAL A 781 -1.78 47.13 66.01
CA VAL A 781 -0.66 48.08 66.03
C VAL A 781 -0.52 48.61 67.45
N LYS A 782 0.67 48.48 68.03
CA LYS A 782 0.98 48.98 69.36
C LYS A 782 2.41 49.49 69.40
N ASN A 783 2.62 50.67 69.98
CA ASN A 783 3.94 51.29 70.13
C ASN A 783 4.76 51.33 68.81
N GLU A 784 4.12 51.71 67.70
CA GLU A 784 4.73 51.75 66.36
C GLU A 784 5.21 50.39 65.81
N GLU A 785 4.71 49.28 66.35
CA GLU A 785 4.96 47.94 65.84
C GLU A 785 3.63 47.28 65.41
N LEU A 786 3.65 46.59 64.27
CA LEU A 786 2.58 45.70 63.86
C LEU A 786 2.85 44.30 64.42
N ILE A 787 1.96 43.84 65.30
CA ILE A 787 2.02 42.52 65.92
C ILE A 787 0.95 41.62 65.29
N LEU A 788 1.39 40.58 64.60
CA LEU A 788 0.54 39.58 63.95
C LEU A 788 0.70 38.22 64.64
N SER A 789 -0.38 37.62 65.12
CA SER A 789 -0.36 36.30 65.73
C SER A 789 -1.33 35.35 65.04
N VAL A 790 -0.88 34.13 64.75
CA VAL A 790 -1.67 33.03 64.19
C VAL A 790 -1.57 31.85 65.14
N ALA A 791 -2.69 31.47 65.74
CA ALA A 791 -2.82 30.36 66.67
C ALA A 791 -3.73 29.27 66.12
N ASP A 792 -3.31 28.01 66.20
CA ASP A 792 -4.07 26.84 65.74
C ASP A 792 -4.19 25.74 66.80
N ASN A 793 -5.14 24.82 66.57
CA ASN A 793 -5.29 23.58 67.33
C ASN A 793 -4.63 22.37 66.64
N GLY A 794 -3.57 22.60 65.87
CA GLY A 794 -2.90 21.61 65.05
C GLY A 794 -1.99 20.65 65.83
N ILE A 795 -1.07 20.01 65.12
CA ILE A 795 -0.22 18.93 65.67
C ILE A 795 0.80 19.38 66.72
N GLY A 796 1.06 20.69 66.83
CA GLY A 796 2.12 21.25 67.69
C GLY A 796 3.55 20.87 67.28
N ILE A 797 4.54 21.57 67.82
CA ILE A 797 5.97 21.43 67.51
C ILE A 797 6.72 21.06 68.80
N SER A 798 7.58 20.05 68.73
CA SER A 798 8.41 19.60 69.87
C SER A 798 9.55 20.60 70.16
N GLU A 799 10.04 20.60 71.40
CA GLU A 799 11.01 21.61 71.87
C GLU A 799 12.32 21.60 71.08
N ASP A 800 12.83 20.41 70.78
CA ASP A 800 14.09 20.20 70.06
C ASP A 800 14.06 20.79 68.64
N MET A 801 12.86 20.94 68.06
CA MET A 801 12.68 21.41 66.69
C MET A 801 12.42 22.92 66.60
N LYS A 802 12.14 23.62 67.72
CA LYS A 802 11.67 25.02 67.70
C LYS A 802 12.65 26.00 67.06
N HIS A 803 13.96 25.74 67.14
CA HIS A 803 14.98 26.60 66.54
C HIS A 803 15.29 26.23 65.08
N GLU A 804 15.13 24.95 64.72
CA GLU A 804 15.49 24.45 63.39
C GLU A 804 14.36 24.55 62.37
N ILE A 805 13.09 24.64 62.81
CA ILE A 805 11.92 24.70 61.91
C ILE A 805 11.93 25.90 60.96
N PHE A 806 12.69 26.95 61.29
CA PHE A 806 12.86 28.12 60.46
C PHE A 806 14.04 28.00 59.48
N ASN A 807 14.80 26.89 59.52
CA ASN A 807 15.88 26.65 58.57
C ASN A 807 15.32 26.12 57.24
N MET A 808 16.03 26.44 56.15
CA MET A 808 15.63 26.05 54.80
C MET A 808 15.53 24.53 54.66
N PHE A 809 14.44 24.05 54.03
CA PHE A 809 14.14 22.63 53.79
C PHE A 809 13.95 21.76 55.04
N LYS A 810 13.91 22.33 56.26
CA LYS A 810 13.67 21.55 57.47
C LYS A 810 12.21 21.11 57.57
N ARG A 811 11.98 19.82 57.84
CA ARG A 811 10.65 19.20 58.02
C ARG A 811 10.57 18.47 59.35
N THR A 812 9.44 18.60 60.05
CA THR A 812 9.24 18.04 61.40
C THR A 812 8.66 16.61 61.41
N SER A 813 8.26 16.04 60.27
CA SER A 813 7.81 14.63 60.15
C SER A 813 7.86 14.11 58.71
N GLN A 814 8.10 12.81 58.53
CA GLN A 814 8.11 12.12 57.23
C GLN A 814 6.72 12.00 56.57
N ILE A 815 5.64 12.20 57.33
CA ILE A 815 4.24 12.10 56.88
C ILE A 815 3.74 13.43 56.24
N SER A 816 4.53 14.50 56.32
CA SER A 816 4.18 15.82 55.78
C SER A 816 4.27 15.89 54.25
N SER A 817 3.36 16.58 53.56
CA SER A 817 3.45 16.80 52.10
C SER A 817 4.09 18.13 51.70
N GLY A 818 4.59 18.92 52.67
CA GLY A 818 5.17 20.25 52.46
C GLY A 818 6.68 20.25 52.22
N ASN A 819 7.17 21.24 51.47
CA ASN A 819 8.56 21.30 50.98
C ASN A 819 9.58 21.87 52.00
N GLY A 820 9.16 22.20 53.23
CA GLY A 820 10.06 22.75 54.27
C GLY A 820 10.54 24.19 54.06
N LEU A 821 10.01 24.90 53.07
CA LEU A 821 10.40 26.29 52.78
C LEU A 821 9.50 27.36 53.43
N GLY A 822 8.28 27.01 53.84
CA GLY A 822 7.28 27.98 54.26
C GLY A 822 7.69 28.84 55.45
N LEU A 823 8.11 28.21 56.56
CA LEU A 823 8.53 28.95 57.77
C LEU A 823 9.87 29.67 57.58
N TYR A 824 10.78 29.14 56.76
CA TYR A 824 12.01 29.85 56.37
C TYR A 824 11.69 31.15 55.61
N ILE A 825 10.75 31.10 54.65
CA ILE A 825 10.29 32.29 53.90
C ILE A 825 9.65 33.31 54.85
N VAL A 826 8.83 32.87 55.81
CA VAL A 826 8.23 33.76 56.83
C VAL A 826 9.32 34.44 57.66
N LYS A 827 10.33 33.70 58.10
CA LYS A 827 11.46 34.25 58.85
C LYS A 827 12.25 35.26 58.01
N LYS A 828 12.64 34.91 56.78
CA LYS A 828 13.36 35.81 55.87
C LYS A 828 12.56 37.09 55.58
N ALA A 829 11.26 36.98 55.30
CA ALA A 829 10.37 38.12 55.08
C ALA A 829 10.23 39.03 56.32
N THR A 830 10.30 38.44 57.52
CA THR A 830 10.25 39.17 58.78
C THR A 830 11.55 39.94 59.04
N GLU A 831 12.69 39.27 58.88
CA GLU A 831 14.03 39.82 59.14
C GLU A 831 14.39 40.97 58.19
N ILE A 832 13.91 40.94 56.94
CA ILE A 832 14.16 42.02 55.96
C ILE A 832 13.57 43.36 56.41
N LEU A 833 12.46 43.34 57.16
CA LEU A 833 11.87 44.54 57.76
C LEU A 833 12.39 44.78 59.19
N ASN A 834 13.50 44.16 59.57
CA ASN A 834 14.07 44.16 60.92
C ASN A 834 13.06 43.71 62.00
N GLY A 835 12.10 42.87 61.62
CA GLY A 835 11.11 42.29 62.52
C GLY A 835 11.61 41.04 63.25
N ASP A 836 10.80 40.52 64.17
CA ASP A 836 11.06 39.29 64.91
C ASP A 836 9.89 38.30 64.85
N ILE A 837 10.18 37.00 64.87
CA ILE A 837 9.19 35.92 64.89
C ILE A 837 9.39 34.99 66.09
N LYS A 838 8.34 34.83 66.89
CA LYS A 838 8.32 33.98 68.08
C LYS A 838 7.34 32.83 67.91
N LEU A 839 7.72 31.66 68.39
CA LEU A 839 6.88 30.46 68.43
C LEU A 839 6.60 30.06 69.87
N LYS A 840 5.31 29.91 70.20
CA LYS A 840 4.85 29.15 71.36
C LYS A 840 4.09 27.93 70.86
N SER A 841 4.58 26.74 71.17
CA SER A 841 3.96 25.50 70.70
C SER A 841 4.25 24.37 71.68
N LYS A 842 3.34 23.41 71.74
CA LYS A 842 3.50 22.15 72.46
C LYS A 842 2.89 21.03 71.63
N GLN A 843 3.60 19.92 71.54
CA GLN A 843 3.19 18.79 70.71
C GLN A 843 1.78 18.31 71.07
N LYS A 844 0.92 18.11 70.07
CA LYS A 844 -0.51 17.75 70.11
C LYS A 844 -1.46 18.80 70.69
N GLU A 845 -0.98 19.98 71.06
CA GLU A 845 -1.80 21.06 71.64
C GLU A 845 -1.93 22.29 70.72
N GLY A 846 -1.31 22.25 69.53
CA GLY A 846 -1.32 23.35 68.56
C GLY A 846 -0.13 24.29 68.67
N SER A 847 -0.10 25.29 67.79
CA SER A 847 1.00 26.27 67.71
C SER A 847 0.49 27.70 67.64
N THR A 848 1.27 28.65 68.18
CA THR A 848 1.04 30.08 68.04
C THR A 848 2.32 30.74 67.54
N PHE A 849 2.27 31.27 66.32
CA PHE A 849 3.34 32.08 65.73
C PHE A 849 3.00 33.55 65.90
N THR A 850 3.93 34.33 66.42
CA THR A 850 3.77 35.78 66.62
C THR A 850 4.89 36.52 65.91
N ILE A 851 4.54 37.35 64.93
CA ILE A 851 5.45 38.17 64.14
C ILE A 851 5.29 39.62 64.58
N THR A 852 6.41 40.32 64.75
CA THR A 852 6.45 41.74 65.10
C THR A 852 7.22 42.49 64.02
N PHE A 853 6.61 43.53 63.46
CA PHE A 853 7.23 44.39 62.45
C PHE A 853 7.33 45.84 62.96
N PRO A 854 8.52 46.46 62.98
CA PRO A 854 8.65 47.88 63.29
C PRO A 854 8.13 48.74 62.13
N LEU A 855 7.21 49.67 62.41
CA LEU A 855 6.58 50.52 61.40
C LEU A 855 7.30 51.86 61.19
N SER A 856 8.17 52.28 62.12
CA SER A 856 8.86 53.58 62.10
C SER A 856 9.71 53.76 60.82
N GLY A 857 10.59 52.80 60.50
CA GLY A 857 11.42 52.83 59.29
C GLY A 857 10.65 52.66 57.98
N ILE A 858 9.53 51.93 58.00
CA ILE A 858 8.68 51.71 56.81
C ILE A 858 7.95 52.99 56.44
N THR A 859 7.53 53.77 57.44
CA THR A 859 6.83 55.04 57.25
C THR A 859 7.75 56.12 56.64
N GLU A 860 9.05 56.10 56.96
CA GLU A 860 10.04 57.00 56.33
C GLU A 860 10.33 56.64 54.87
N ILE A 861 10.45 55.35 54.53
CA ILE A 861 10.64 54.89 53.16
C ILE A 861 9.41 55.26 52.30
N ALA A 862 8.21 55.12 52.85
CA ALA A 862 6.97 55.53 52.18
C ALA A 862 6.95 57.02 51.81
N LYS A 863 7.42 57.90 52.73
CA LYS A 863 7.56 59.35 52.46
C LYS A 863 8.56 59.61 51.31
N LYS A 864 9.73 58.98 51.35
CA LYS A 864 10.77 59.13 50.31
C LYS A 864 10.31 58.66 48.93
N TYR A 865 9.48 57.62 48.85
CA TYR A 865 8.91 57.14 47.59
C TYR A 865 7.74 58.00 47.10
N GLN A 866 6.92 58.56 47.99
CA GLN A 866 5.91 59.55 47.60
C GLN A 866 6.56 60.81 46.99
N ASP A 867 7.68 61.28 47.55
CA ASP A 867 8.40 62.44 47.01
C ASP A 867 9.04 62.18 45.64
N LYS A 868 9.49 60.94 45.36
CA LYS A 868 10.12 60.54 44.08
C LYS A 868 9.09 60.32 42.95
N VAL A 869 7.85 59.98 43.28
CA VAL A 869 6.76 59.79 42.30
C VAL A 869 6.11 61.13 41.91
N TYR A 870 6.06 62.11 42.81
CA TYR A 870 5.63 63.48 42.48
C TYR A 870 6.68 64.30 41.70
N SER A 871 7.94 63.86 41.65
CA SER A 871 8.99 64.50 40.83
C SER A 871 9.17 63.85 39.44
N SER A 872 8.34 62.88 39.06
CA SER A 872 8.38 62.21 37.75
C SER A 872 7.01 62.16 37.03
N SER A 873 6.09 63.05 37.44
CA SER A 873 4.89 63.45 36.69
C SER A 873 4.94 64.93 36.33
#